data_AF-A0A9P6FU55-F1
#
_entry.id   AF-A0A9P6FU55-F1
#
_cell.length_a   1.000
_cell.length_b   1.000
_cell.length_c   1.000
_cell.angle_alpha   90.00
_cell.angle_beta   90.00
_cell.angle_gamma   90.00
#
_symmetry.space_group_name_H-M   'P 1'
#
loop_
_entity.id
_entity.type
_entity.pdbx_description
1 polymer ?
#
loop_
_entity_poly.entity_id
_entity_poly.type
_entity_poly.pdbx_seq_one_letter_code
_entity_poly.pdbx_strand_id
1 'polypeptide(L)'
;MKLAKNLISILFLLWTVKSQAPPQRAQSVAKHRIQVQALPYIPPPSISPDEKGNQIPDFSNVGYREGAVPLPVVPVKIILEPSTDHTVDDRQRIQDAIDKVGQLPMSPLLLRDGKTKIQVRGAVLLKAGVYRVNGTLILNQSGVVLRGEGNHGPDGPDGVEGVGTVIVATGKYVHDFIYINGLLNSKQGTPESILSNRNYRDGGGESGGSIKDLRPKNYYRRKIKRAIPLADEYIPSGSLRIPVKDITNFQPGTEIIVERLAKQAWMDMIGMGRFAAQPGTFPTTLSWETIQFNFRYFRKVTRVEKMLSDQSSNPPQTSNPLPPPSPPSPPPPPLTSPNLGDTSKAPLRRRRVPNLLPLVESNSEPRIQQTRHRRRLSRRGLFDPDGFFDTSSLPARESTPYSGDDNWSDNIPDGDNDFADDDDEEDMPRGDRPSEPDDPAWVPGYLHLNIPTVMDMDPTYGPGEVFPFEYKIAIPSDIGVENIALYSVFDRTVTNSESNPLEDENHAWFAVVVDHCENCWVADVRTRYFVSGINLAPASKHVTVQDCEITEPISTARDGGRRYMYLIKGQMGLVKRCFASDARHDFITGAKTRGPNVFVDSTGIRANNDAGPHNRWSMGTLYDNIHSRNLNVRNRGWIGAGQGWCGVNHVIYRCSTDVKSRFQSPPGGSNWVIGFEGALGDQMFEFEGRDATMIDIDSSMPRSLYWAQLVKRLGGTEAIAVDVEGWVGVAGKNKYPPKGSVTTTS
;
A
#
# COMPACT_ATOMS: atom_id res chain seq x y z
N MET A 1 40.69 34.02 46.77
CA MET A 1 40.73 33.90 45.28
C MET A 1 41.00 32.48 44.75
N LYS A 2 41.70 31.57 45.45
CA LYS A 2 41.89 30.17 44.98
C LYS A 2 40.65 29.26 45.13
N LEU A 3 39.78 29.48 46.13
CA LEU A 3 38.53 28.72 46.29
C LEU A 3 37.45 29.04 45.24
N ALA A 4 37.39 30.28 44.75
CA ALA A 4 36.42 30.69 43.72
C ALA A 4 36.75 30.12 42.33
N LYS A 5 38.05 29.94 42.01
CA LYS A 5 38.47 29.33 40.75
C LYS A 5 38.16 27.83 40.71
N ASN A 6 38.31 27.11 41.82
CA ASN A 6 37.98 25.69 41.89
C ASN A 6 36.47 25.43 41.84
N LEU A 7 35.63 26.30 42.42
CA LEU A 7 34.17 26.17 42.29
C LEU A 7 33.69 26.43 40.85
N ILE A 8 34.28 27.41 40.15
CA ILE A 8 33.93 27.71 38.75
C ILE A 8 34.36 26.57 37.81
N SER A 9 35.51 25.95 38.04
CA SER A 9 35.95 24.77 37.27
C SER A 9 35.09 23.52 37.53
N ILE A 10 34.63 23.30 38.77
CA ILE A 10 33.73 22.18 39.11
C ILE A 10 32.30 22.44 38.55
N LEU A 11 31.82 23.69 38.56
CA LEU A 11 30.55 24.08 37.93
C LEU A 11 30.62 24.02 36.40
N PHE A 12 31.76 24.34 35.78
CA PHE A 12 31.96 24.17 34.33
C PHE A 12 32.00 22.70 33.93
N LEU A 13 32.61 21.82 34.73
CA LEU A 13 32.60 20.37 34.50
C LEU A 13 31.20 19.76 34.70
N LEU A 14 30.46 20.21 35.72
CA LEU A 14 29.07 19.76 35.97
C LEU A 14 28.07 20.29 34.92
N TRP A 15 28.36 21.43 34.29
CA TRP A 15 27.54 21.98 33.21
C TRP A 15 27.86 21.32 31.85
N THR A 16 29.12 21.04 31.54
CA THR A 16 29.51 20.31 30.32
C THR A 16 29.03 18.86 30.31
N VAL A 17 28.85 18.23 31.48
CA VAL A 17 28.26 16.89 31.58
C VAL A 17 26.71 16.90 31.51
N LYS A 18 26.04 18.04 31.72
CA LYS A 18 24.57 18.18 31.64
C LYS A 18 24.03 18.81 30.35
N SER A 19 24.87 19.47 29.53
CA SER A 19 24.43 20.15 28.31
C SER A 19 24.72 19.39 27.01
N GLN A 20 25.32 18.21 27.09
CA GLN A 20 25.16 17.23 26.02
C GLN A 20 23.80 16.56 26.27
N ALA A 21 22.74 17.06 25.62
CA ALA A 21 21.73 16.11 25.20
C ALA A 21 22.53 14.98 24.53
N PRO A 22 22.41 13.73 24.98
CA PRO A 22 23.14 12.66 24.33
C PRO A 22 22.86 12.82 22.83
N PRO A 23 23.83 12.60 21.93
CA PRO A 23 23.44 12.33 20.55
C PRO A 23 22.26 11.37 20.67
N GLN A 24 21.18 11.58 19.93
CA GLN A 24 20.25 10.49 19.71
C GLN A 24 21.11 9.43 19.03
N ARG A 25 21.80 8.64 19.86
CA ARG A 25 22.48 7.43 19.52
C ARG A 25 21.33 6.70 18.89
N ALA A 26 21.37 6.59 17.55
CA ALA A 26 20.37 5.85 16.80
C ALA A 26 20.15 4.60 17.63
N GLN A 27 19.03 4.56 18.37
CA GLN A 27 18.77 3.41 19.20
C GLN A 27 18.67 2.34 18.14
N SER A 28 19.62 1.41 18.13
CA SER A 28 19.57 0.26 17.26
C SER A 28 18.38 -0.52 17.76
N VAL A 29 17.20 -0.12 17.31
CA VAL A 29 15.98 -0.86 17.55
C VAL A 29 16.24 -2.17 16.83
N ALA A 30 16.14 -3.27 17.58
CA ALA A 30 16.31 -4.58 17.01
C ALA A 30 15.34 -4.70 15.84
N LYS A 31 15.85 -4.76 14.61
CA LYS A 31 15.04 -5.06 13.43
C LYS A 31 14.34 -6.39 13.74
N HIS A 32 13.03 -6.50 13.47
CA HIS A 32 12.36 -7.80 13.59
C HIS A 32 13.17 -8.79 12.74
N ARG A 33 13.54 -9.92 13.34
CA ARG A 33 14.31 -10.93 12.59
C ARG A 33 13.38 -11.51 11.55
N ILE A 34 13.65 -11.21 10.28
CA ILE A 34 13.04 -11.90 9.15
C ILE A 34 13.25 -13.39 9.36
N GLN A 35 12.15 -14.13 9.47
CA GLN A 35 12.18 -15.55 9.77
C GLN A 35 12.32 -16.35 8.47
N VAL A 36 13.22 -17.33 8.47
CA VAL A 36 13.34 -18.32 7.39
C VAL A 36 12.05 -19.15 7.34
N GLN A 37 11.66 -19.67 6.16
CA GLN A 37 10.62 -20.69 6.08
C GLN A 37 10.88 -21.80 7.11
N ALA A 38 9.88 -22.06 7.97
CA ALA A 38 9.93 -23.18 8.89
C ALA A 38 9.86 -24.49 8.09
N LEU A 39 10.76 -25.42 8.38
CA LEU A 39 10.70 -26.80 7.91
C LEU A 39 10.29 -27.69 9.10
N PRO A 40 9.36 -28.65 8.93
CA PRO A 40 8.67 -29.02 7.68
C PRO A 40 7.68 -27.96 7.18
N TYR A 41 7.38 -27.98 5.88
CA TYR A 41 6.33 -27.20 5.24
C TYR A 41 4.98 -27.45 5.89
N ILE A 42 4.32 -26.35 6.26
CA ILE A 42 2.97 -26.35 6.79
C ILE A 42 2.04 -25.71 5.73
N PRO A 43 0.98 -26.40 5.27
CA PRO A 43 0.05 -25.84 4.31
C PRO A 43 -0.78 -24.69 4.90
N PRO A 44 -1.39 -23.84 4.04
CA PRO A 44 -2.32 -22.81 4.51
C PRO A 44 -3.43 -23.42 5.37
N PRO A 45 -3.82 -22.76 6.47
CA PRO A 45 -4.87 -23.26 7.34
C PRO A 45 -6.22 -23.26 6.61
N SER A 46 -7.06 -24.25 6.91
CA SER A 46 -8.44 -24.30 6.43
C SER A 46 -9.32 -23.48 7.36
N ILE A 47 -9.50 -22.20 7.04
CA ILE A 47 -10.36 -21.29 7.80
C ILE A 47 -11.76 -21.31 7.18
N SER A 48 -12.78 -21.49 8.03
CA SER A 48 -14.16 -21.53 7.55
C SER A 48 -14.56 -20.17 6.95
N PRO A 49 -15.36 -20.17 5.87
CA PRO A 49 -15.97 -18.95 5.36
C PRO A 49 -16.80 -18.23 6.43
N ASP A 50 -17.06 -16.93 6.21
CA ASP A 50 -18.05 -16.21 7.03
C ASP A 50 -19.50 -16.64 6.70
N GLU A 51 -20.48 -16.06 7.38
CA GLU A 51 -21.90 -16.39 7.24
C GLU A 51 -22.45 -16.16 5.82
N LYS A 52 -21.81 -15.31 5.01
CA LYS A 52 -22.16 -15.07 3.60
C LYS A 52 -21.34 -15.93 2.63
N GLY A 53 -20.43 -16.74 3.15
CA GLY A 53 -19.52 -17.57 2.36
C GLY A 53 -18.25 -16.84 1.91
N ASN A 54 -17.97 -15.63 2.39
CA ASN A 54 -16.71 -14.95 2.08
C ASN A 54 -15.54 -15.69 2.72
N GLN A 55 -14.46 -15.81 1.96
CA GLN A 55 -13.27 -16.55 2.34
C GLN A 55 -12.06 -15.65 2.28
N ILE A 56 -11.03 -16.05 3.03
CA ILE A 56 -9.70 -15.48 2.91
C ILE A 56 -9.21 -15.71 1.47
N PRO A 57 -8.90 -14.64 0.70
CA PRO A 57 -8.39 -14.81 -0.65
C PRO A 57 -7.06 -15.57 -0.69
N ASP A 58 -6.81 -16.24 -1.82
CA ASP A 58 -5.46 -16.70 -2.17
C ASP A 58 -4.62 -15.51 -2.65
N PHE A 59 -3.56 -15.19 -1.90
CA PHE A 59 -2.64 -14.09 -2.19
C PHE A 59 -1.41 -14.54 -2.98
N SER A 60 -1.31 -15.82 -3.35
CA SER A 60 -0.08 -16.39 -3.89
C SER A 60 0.30 -15.89 -5.28
N ASN A 61 -0.58 -15.20 -6.02
CA ASN A 61 -0.29 -14.61 -7.33
C ASN A 61 0.22 -13.16 -7.26
N VAL A 62 0.61 -12.68 -6.07
CA VAL A 62 1.08 -11.31 -5.85
C VAL A 62 2.60 -11.20 -6.04
N GLY A 63 3.07 -10.12 -6.68
CA GLY A 63 4.48 -9.84 -6.95
C GLY A 63 4.93 -10.11 -8.38
N TYR A 64 6.21 -9.85 -8.65
CA TYR A 64 6.88 -10.03 -9.95
C TYR A 64 6.58 -11.40 -10.54
N ARG A 65 5.98 -11.42 -11.73
CA ARG A 65 5.58 -12.65 -12.43
C ARG A 65 4.83 -13.61 -11.49
N GLU A 66 3.82 -13.04 -10.85
CA GLU A 66 2.95 -13.72 -9.89
C GLU A 66 3.66 -14.23 -8.63
N GLY A 67 4.83 -13.68 -8.26
CA GLY A 67 5.57 -14.03 -7.04
C GLY A 67 6.23 -15.41 -7.02
N ALA A 68 6.09 -16.19 -8.10
CA ALA A 68 6.56 -17.58 -8.18
C ALA A 68 8.01 -17.75 -8.64
N VAL A 69 8.64 -16.68 -9.11
CA VAL A 69 9.97 -16.76 -9.75
C VAL A 69 10.96 -15.80 -9.06
N PRO A 70 12.27 -16.12 -9.09
CA PRO A 70 13.28 -15.18 -8.64
C PRO A 70 13.27 -13.92 -9.52
N LEU A 71 13.63 -12.79 -8.93
CA LEU A 71 13.94 -11.59 -9.71
C LEU A 71 15.13 -11.86 -10.66
N PRO A 72 15.14 -11.27 -11.87
CA PRO A 72 16.12 -11.56 -12.90
C PRO A 72 17.47 -10.90 -12.64
N VAL A 73 18.56 -11.61 -12.91
CA VAL A 73 19.90 -11.00 -13.00
C VAL A 73 20.15 -10.57 -14.44
N VAL A 74 19.69 -9.37 -14.78
CA VAL A 74 19.79 -8.85 -16.16
C VAL A 74 21.26 -8.56 -16.53
N PRO A 75 21.76 -9.00 -17.70
CA PRO A 75 23.13 -8.74 -18.14
C PRO A 75 23.44 -7.25 -18.30
N VAL A 76 24.63 -6.82 -17.86
CA VAL A 76 25.09 -5.44 -17.98
C VAL A 76 25.42 -5.11 -19.43
N LYS A 77 24.95 -3.97 -19.92
CA LYS A 77 25.20 -3.48 -21.29
C LYS A 77 25.94 -2.15 -21.32
N ILE A 78 25.77 -1.32 -20.30
CA ILE A 78 26.50 -0.06 -20.12
C ILE A 78 26.99 0.02 -18.68
N ILE A 79 28.23 0.45 -18.50
CA ILE A 79 28.84 0.73 -17.21
C ILE A 79 29.15 2.23 -17.15
N LEU A 80 28.78 2.90 -16.07
CA LEU A 80 29.13 4.30 -15.81
C LEU A 80 29.94 4.40 -14.52
N GLU A 81 31.08 5.08 -14.57
CA GLU A 81 31.87 5.44 -13.39
C GLU A 81 31.26 6.67 -12.68
N PRO A 82 31.45 6.85 -11.36
CA PRO A 82 31.03 8.07 -10.67
C PRO A 82 31.78 9.30 -11.21
N SER A 83 31.15 10.47 -11.15
CA SER A 83 31.81 11.71 -11.55
C SER A 83 32.86 12.08 -10.51
N THR A 84 34.10 12.34 -10.97
CA THR A 84 35.20 12.78 -10.09
C THR A 84 35.03 14.23 -9.65
N ASP A 85 34.36 15.04 -10.46
CA ASP A 85 33.97 16.40 -10.11
C ASP A 85 32.61 16.39 -9.40
N HIS A 86 32.62 16.84 -8.16
CA HIS A 86 31.46 16.84 -7.27
C HIS A 86 30.43 17.93 -7.59
N THR A 87 30.68 18.79 -8.58
CA THR A 87 29.74 19.82 -9.04
C THR A 87 28.97 19.39 -10.29
N VAL A 88 29.37 18.30 -10.94
CA VAL A 88 28.75 17.80 -12.17
C VAL A 88 27.40 17.16 -11.89
N ASP A 89 26.40 17.54 -12.70
CA ASP A 89 25.11 16.87 -12.78
C ASP A 89 25.19 15.67 -13.74
N ASP A 90 24.91 14.49 -13.20
CA ASP A 90 24.94 13.20 -13.87
C ASP A 90 23.61 12.82 -14.51
N ARG A 91 22.53 13.60 -14.34
CA ARG A 91 21.20 13.24 -14.85
C ARG A 91 21.25 12.85 -16.33
N GLN A 92 21.80 13.71 -17.18
CA GLN A 92 21.77 13.50 -18.62
C GLN A 92 22.56 12.24 -19.02
N ARG A 93 23.77 12.03 -18.48
CA ARG A 93 24.58 10.86 -18.83
C ARG A 93 23.97 9.54 -18.36
N ILE A 94 23.32 9.53 -17.20
CA ILE A 94 22.62 8.34 -16.70
C ILE A 94 21.38 8.09 -17.56
N GLN A 95 20.60 9.13 -17.86
CA GLN A 95 19.42 9.01 -18.71
C GLN A 95 19.77 8.55 -20.13
N ASP A 96 20.86 9.07 -20.72
CA ASP A 96 21.34 8.64 -22.04
C ASP A 96 21.73 7.16 -22.04
N ALA A 97 22.33 6.66 -20.95
CA ALA A 97 22.63 5.24 -20.81
C ALA A 97 21.35 4.40 -20.70
N ILE A 98 20.36 4.84 -19.92
CA ILE A 98 19.05 4.18 -19.81
C ILE A 98 18.37 4.13 -21.18
N ASP A 99 18.31 5.26 -21.89
CA ASP A 99 17.68 5.40 -23.19
C ASP A 99 18.39 4.52 -24.24
N LYS A 100 19.73 4.47 -24.21
CA LYS A 100 20.53 3.63 -25.11
C LYS A 100 20.32 2.14 -24.86
N VAL A 101 20.25 1.70 -23.60
CA VAL A 101 19.89 0.31 -23.27
C VAL A 101 18.43 0.04 -23.69
N GLY A 102 17.54 1.00 -23.51
CA GLY A 102 16.15 0.96 -23.98
C GLY A 102 15.98 0.76 -25.49
N GLN A 103 17.00 1.09 -26.29
CA GLN A 103 17.01 0.89 -27.74
C GLN A 103 17.60 -0.45 -28.20
N LEU A 104 18.26 -1.21 -27.31
CA LEU A 104 18.86 -2.50 -27.66
C LEU A 104 17.79 -3.56 -27.97
N PRO A 105 18.04 -4.50 -28.89
CA PRO A 105 17.11 -5.59 -29.16
C PRO A 105 16.88 -6.47 -27.91
N MET A 106 15.65 -6.92 -27.73
CA MET A 106 15.30 -7.86 -26.66
C MET A 106 16.00 -9.21 -26.87
N SER A 107 16.65 -9.70 -25.83
CA SER A 107 17.36 -10.98 -25.79
C SER A 107 16.75 -11.92 -24.74
N PRO A 108 16.72 -13.23 -24.97
CA PRO A 108 16.20 -14.18 -23.99
C PRO A 108 17.11 -14.28 -22.76
N LEU A 109 16.50 -14.35 -21.57
CA LEU A 109 17.16 -14.60 -20.30
C LEU A 109 16.45 -15.75 -19.58
N LEU A 110 17.19 -16.80 -19.23
CA LEU A 110 16.71 -17.87 -18.36
C LEU A 110 16.87 -17.43 -16.90
N LEU A 111 15.78 -17.47 -16.13
CA LEU A 111 15.80 -17.14 -14.71
C LEU A 111 16.51 -18.24 -13.91
N ARG A 112 16.83 -17.92 -12.65
CA ARG A 112 17.56 -18.83 -11.73
C ARG A 112 16.78 -20.08 -11.33
N ASP A 113 15.47 -20.11 -11.59
CA ASP A 113 14.65 -21.32 -11.45
C ASP A 113 14.95 -22.38 -12.54
N GLY A 114 15.75 -22.03 -13.54
CA GLY A 114 16.15 -22.90 -14.64
C GLY A 114 15.04 -23.22 -15.65
N LYS A 115 13.87 -22.59 -15.52
CA LYS A 115 12.66 -22.93 -16.29
C LYS A 115 12.03 -21.70 -16.95
N THR A 116 11.99 -20.58 -16.26
CA THR A 116 11.30 -19.39 -16.75
C THR A 116 12.20 -18.60 -17.68
N LYS A 117 11.70 -18.32 -18.90
CA LYS A 117 12.38 -17.47 -19.87
C LYS A 117 11.69 -16.12 -19.96
N ILE A 118 12.46 -15.05 -19.87
CA ILE A 118 12.00 -13.68 -20.08
C ILE A 118 12.78 -13.04 -21.23
N GLN A 119 12.32 -11.88 -21.70
CA GLN A 119 13.02 -11.09 -22.71
C GLN A 119 13.53 -9.81 -22.05
N VAL A 120 14.81 -9.46 -22.25
CA VAL A 120 15.44 -8.28 -21.63
C VAL A 120 16.31 -7.52 -22.62
N ARG A 121 16.48 -6.21 -22.41
CA ARG A 121 17.41 -5.38 -23.19
C ARG A 121 18.78 -5.30 -22.52
N GLY A 122 18.80 -5.12 -21.20
CA GLY A 122 20.03 -5.04 -20.44
C GLY A 122 19.95 -4.18 -19.19
N ALA A 123 21.06 -4.16 -18.44
CA ALA A 123 21.23 -3.31 -17.28
C ALA A 123 22.23 -2.17 -17.58
N VAL A 124 21.91 -0.99 -17.07
CA VAL A 124 22.89 0.09 -16.82
C VAL A 124 23.46 -0.15 -15.43
N LEU A 125 24.76 -0.42 -15.36
CA LEU A 125 25.49 -0.56 -14.10
C LEU A 125 26.15 0.78 -13.75
N LEU A 126 25.77 1.34 -12.62
CA LEU A 126 26.49 2.41 -11.97
C LEU A 126 27.50 1.77 -11.00
N LYS A 127 28.77 2.09 -11.19
CA LYS A 127 29.84 1.64 -10.29
C LYS A 127 29.67 2.22 -8.89
N ALA A 128 30.33 1.62 -7.91
CA ALA A 128 30.38 2.18 -6.56
C ALA A 128 30.93 3.63 -6.59
N GLY A 129 30.28 4.54 -5.87
CA GLY A 129 30.58 5.97 -5.89
C GLY A 129 29.33 6.85 -5.84
N VAL A 130 29.53 8.16 -5.91
CA VAL A 130 28.47 9.16 -5.77
C VAL A 130 28.12 9.78 -7.12
N TYR A 131 26.84 9.75 -7.45
CA TYR A 131 26.25 10.38 -8.63
C TYR A 131 25.30 11.49 -8.17
N ARG A 132 25.30 12.63 -8.84
CA ARG A 132 24.44 13.78 -8.51
C ARG A 132 23.44 13.98 -9.63
N VAL A 133 22.16 14.06 -9.32
CA VAL A 133 21.10 14.12 -10.32
C VAL A 133 20.16 15.26 -9.98
N ASN A 134 20.14 16.29 -10.83
CA ASN A 134 19.17 17.37 -10.74
C ASN A 134 17.97 17.06 -11.63
N GLY A 135 16.84 16.68 -11.03
CA GLY A 135 15.63 16.25 -11.73
C GLY A 135 15.36 14.76 -11.53
N THR A 136 14.73 14.14 -12.52
CA THR A 136 14.14 12.80 -12.43
C THR A 136 14.75 11.87 -13.47
N LEU A 137 15.00 10.62 -13.08
CA LEU A 137 15.37 9.53 -14.01
C LEU A 137 14.11 8.74 -14.40
N ILE A 138 13.96 8.44 -15.70
CA ILE A 138 12.78 7.77 -16.25
C ILE A 138 13.20 6.46 -16.93
N LEU A 139 12.60 5.35 -16.49
CA LEU A 139 12.69 4.03 -17.11
C LEU A 139 11.32 3.68 -17.72
N ASN A 140 11.24 3.64 -19.04
CA ASN A 140 9.99 3.47 -19.78
C ASN A 140 10.02 2.36 -20.83
N GLN A 141 11.10 1.57 -20.90
CA GLN A 141 11.28 0.48 -21.87
C GLN A 141 11.35 -0.87 -21.17
N SER A 142 10.65 -1.87 -21.71
CA SER A 142 10.68 -3.23 -21.16
C SER A 142 12.09 -3.81 -21.10
N GLY A 143 12.39 -4.57 -20.06
CA GLY A 143 13.64 -5.30 -19.93
C GLY A 143 14.87 -4.43 -19.64
N VAL A 144 14.68 -3.21 -19.14
CA VAL A 144 15.76 -2.28 -18.75
C VAL A 144 15.89 -2.24 -17.23
N VAL A 145 17.13 -2.32 -16.74
CA VAL A 145 17.43 -2.28 -15.31
C VAL A 145 18.45 -1.18 -15.00
N LEU A 146 18.19 -0.39 -13.96
CA LEU A 146 19.19 0.47 -13.33
C LEU A 146 19.76 -0.24 -12.11
N ARG A 147 21.05 -0.56 -12.14
CA ARG A 147 21.74 -1.36 -11.11
C ARG A 147 22.93 -0.61 -10.53
N GLY A 148 23.12 -0.71 -9.21
CA GLY A 148 24.35 -0.30 -8.52
C GLY A 148 25.19 -1.48 -8.01
N GLU A 149 26.30 -1.16 -7.35
CA GLU A 149 27.23 -2.11 -6.70
C GLU A 149 27.06 -2.17 -5.17
N GLY A 150 25.88 -1.77 -4.68
CA GLY A 150 25.48 -1.89 -3.27
C GLY A 150 24.82 -0.60 -2.75
N ASN A 151 24.00 -0.74 -1.71
CA ASN A 151 23.16 0.32 -1.17
C ASN A 151 23.63 0.92 0.17
N HIS A 152 24.91 0.77 0.50
CA HIS A 152 25.50 1.39 1.68
C HIS A 152 25.95 2.80 1.32
N GLY A 153 25.42 3.78 2.05
CA GLY A 153 25.75 5.19 1.85
C GLY A 153 27.15 5.55 2.34
N PRO A 154 27.57 6.81 2.15
CA PRO A 154 28.89 7.30 2.59
C PRO A 154 29.04 7.31 4.11
N ASP A 155 27.93 7.47 4.85
CA ASP A 155 27.87 7.42 6.32
C ASP A 155 27.58 6.00 6.85
N GLY A 156 28.02 4.97 6.11
CA GLY A 156 27.48 3.61 6.14
C GLY A 156 27.12 3.06 7.53
N PRO A 157 25.88 2.56 7.74
CA PRO A 157 25.64 1.61 8.82
C PRO A 157 26.13 0.22 8.37
N ASP A 158 26.62 -0.57 9.32
CA ASP A 158 26.85 -2.03 9.22
C ASP A 158 28.26 -2.55 8.87
N GLY A 159 29.34 -1.92 9.34
CA GLY A 159 30.66 -2.61 9.43
C GLY A 159 31.25 -3.12 8.10
N VAL A 160 30.79 -2.61 6.97
CA VAL A 160 31.31 -2.88 5.62
C VAL A 160 32.23 -1.72 5.24
N GLU A 161 33.48 -2.01 4.86
CA GLU A 161 34.40 -1.00 4.31
C GLU A 161 33.97 -0.59 2.89
N GLY A 162 33.99 0.72 2.60
CA GLY A 162 33.70 1.29 1.29
C GLY A 162 32.33 1.99 1.18
N VAL A 163 32.11 2.69 0.06
CA VAL A 163 30.82 3.31 -0.30
C VAL A 163 30.23 2.48 -1.43
N GLY A 164 28.93 2.18 -1.37
CA GLY A 164 28.21 1.54 -2.47
C GLY A 164 27.95 2.51 -3.63
N THR A 165 26.95 2.22 -4.46
CA THR A 165 26.45 3.18 -5.44
C THR A 165 25.43 4.11 -4.76
N VAL A 166 25.70 5.40 -4.81
CA VAL A 166 24.87 6.44 -4.20
C VAL A 166 24.41 7.40 -5.28
N ILE A 167 23.10 7.60 -5.43
CA ILE A 167 22.54 8.65 -6.28
C ILE A 167 21.88 9.71 -5.40
N VAL A 168 22.34 10.96 -5.55
CA VAL A 168 21.90 12.11 -4.77
C VAL A 168 20.97 12.97 -5.63
N ALA A 169 19.71 13.10 -5.23
CA ALA A 169 18.76 14.05 -5.80
C ALA A 169 19.15 15.46 -5.33
N THR A 170 19.72 16.26 -6.23
CA THR A 170 20.23 17.60 -5.90
C THR A 170 19.19 18.70 -6.08
N GLY A 171 18.07 18.39 -6.74
CA GLY A 171 16.98 19.34 -7.00
C GLY A 171 16.34 19.86 -5.72
N LYS A 172 16.49 21.16 -5.47
CA LYS A 172 15.82 21.90 -4.38
C LYS A 172 14.47 22.46 -4.84
N TYR A 173 13.67 21.56 -5.39
CA TYR A 173 12.30 21.79 -5.82
C TYR A 173 11.57 20.46 -5.77
N VAL A 174 10.24 20.51 -5.79
CA VAL A 174 9.44 19.31 -5.67
C VAL A 174 9.39 18.50 -6.95
N HIS A 175 9.74 17.23 -6.82
CA HIS A 175 9.74 16.21 -7.86
C HIS A 175 9.80 14.84 -7.21
N ASP A 176 9.38 13.78 -7.91
CA ASP A 176 9.78 12.41 -7.53
C ASP A 176 11.03 12.00 -8.32
N PHE A 177 11.84 11.13 -7.75
CA PHE A 177 13.23 11.01 -8.19
C PHE A 177 13.48 9.97 -9.29
N ILE A 178 12.98 8.75 -9.12
CA ILE A 178 13.07 7.69 -10.14
C ILE A 178 11.66 7.23 -10.50
N TYR A 179 11.33 7.28 -11.80
CA TYR A 179 10.07 6.80 -12.34
C TYR A 179 10.29 5.55 -13.20
N ILE A 180 9.62 4.46 -12.84
CA ILE A 180 9.33 3.36 -13.75
C ILE A 180 7.93 3.64 -14.31
N ASN A 181 7.84 4.12 -15.55
CA ASN A 181 6.58 4.60 -16.10
C ASN A 181 6.52 4.47 -17.62
N GLY A 182 5.50 3.77 -18.14
CA GLY A 182 5.31 3.58 -19.58
C GLY A 182 4.77 4.77 -20.37
N LEU A 183 4.24 5.80 -19.71
CA LEU A 183 3.70 7.00 -20.35
C LEU A 183 4.69 8.15 -20.45
N LEU A 184 5.71 8.17 -19.59
CA LEU A 184 6.68 9.26 -19.53
C LEU A 184 7.84 9.01 -20.51
N ASN A 185 8.43 10.09 -21.01
CA ASN A 185 9.69 10.08 -21.77
C ASN A 185 10.79 10.87 -21.05
N SER A 186 12.05 10.63 -21.42
CA SER A 186 13.23 11.19 -20.75
C SER A 186 13.28 12.73 -20.66
N LYS A 187 12.62 13.45 -21.58
CA LYS A 187 12.55 14.92 -21.54
C LYS A 187 11.67 15.44 -20.40
N GLN A 188 10.73 14.65 -19.92
CA GLN A 188 9.84 15.05 -18.83
C GLN A 188 10.51 14.99 -17.46
N GLY A 189 11.69 14.37 -17.38
CA GLY A 189 12.49 14.29 -16.16
C GLY A 189 13.46 15.46 -15.99
N THR A 190 13.53 16.42 -16.92
CA THR A 190 14.46 17.55 -16.78
C THR A 190 13.93 18.58 -15.77
N PRO A 191 14.82 19.29 -15.05
CA PRO A 191 14.41 20.38 -14.16
C PRO A 191 13.49 21.40 -14.84
N GLU A 192 13.78 21.76 -16.09
CA GLU A 192 13.01 22.74 -16.86
C GLU A 192 11.58 22.24 -17.08
N SER A 193 11.40 20.97 -17.48
CA SER A 193 10.07 20.38 -17.70
C SER A 193 9.29 20.23 -16.40
N ILE A 194 9.96 19.90 -15.30
CA ILE A 194 9.31 19.75 -13.99
C ILE A 194 8.83 21.11 -13.49
N LEU A 195 9.69 22.13 -13.56
CA LEU A 195 9.39 23.48 -13.08
C LEU A 195 8.41 24.25 -13.99
N SER A 196 8.33 23.92 -15.28
CA SER A 196 7.32 24.49 -16.18
C SER A 196 5.93 23.94 -15.89
N ASN A 197 5.83 22.70 -15.43
CA ASN A 197 4.57 22.03 -15.08
C ASN A 197 4.15 22.38 -13.64
N ARG A 198 4.02 23.69 -13.33
CA ARG A 198 3.69 24.20 -11.97
C ARG A 198 2.38 23.69 -11.37
N ASN A 199 1.56 22.97 -12.12
CA ASN A 199 0.36 22.28 -11.60
C ASN A 199 0.68 20.95 -10.89
N TYR A 200 1.93 20.72 -10.49
CA TYR A 200 2.25 19.60 -9.59
C TYR A 200 1.51 19.69 -8.24
N ARG A 201 0.98 20.86 -7.85
CA ARG A 201 0.85 21.15 -6.41
C ARG A 201 -0.23 22.10 -5.89
N ASP A 202 -1.24 22.48 -6.66
CA ASP A 202 -2.46 23.06 -6.04
C ASP A 202 -3.48 21.95 -5.87
N GLY A 203 -3.66 21.51 -4.62
CA GLY A 203 -4.78 20.64 -4.25
C GLY A 203 -6.09 21.34 -4.61
N GLY A 204 -6.70 20.90 -5.71
CA GLY A 204 -7.91 21.48 -6.29
C GLY A 204 -7.60 22.61 -7.28
N GLY A 205 -7.88 22.37 -8.56
CA GLY A 205 -7.79 23.40 -9.59
C GLY A 205 -7.66 22.80 -10.99
N GLU A 206 -8.79 22.77 -11.70
CA GLU A 206 -8.82 22.61 -13.15
C GLU A 206 -7.94 23.68 -13.83
N SER A 207 -7.43 23.33 -15.01
CA SER A 207 -6.71 24.16 -15.98
C SER A 207 -5.18 24.30 -15.82
N GLY A 208 -4.46 23.51 -16.63
CA GLY A 208 -3.12 23.81 -17.10
C GLY A 208 -2.19 22.60 -17.24
N GLY A 209 -2.17 21.98 -18.42
CA GLY A 209 -1.05 21.22 -18.99
C GLY A 209 -0.20 20.40 -18.01
N SER A 210 -0.76 19.46 -17.25
CA SER A 210 0.02 18.65 -16.27
C SER A 210 0.34 17.26 -16.81
N ILE A 211 1.24 16.50 -16.15
CA ILE A 211 1.41 15.06 -16.41
C ILE A 211 0.08 14.28 -16.32
N LYS A 212 -0.96 14.82 -15.67
CA LYS A 212 -2.33 14.26 -15.70
C LYS A 212 -2.96 14.32 -17.09
N ASP A 213 -2.65 15.32 -17.91
CA ASP A 213 -3.18 15.47 -19.28
C ASP A 213 -2.56 14.47 -20.27
N LEU A 214 -1.50 13.76 -19.85
CA LEU A 214 -0.86 12.67 -20.59
C LEU A 214 -1.37 11.29 -20.17
N ARG A 215 -2.17 11.20 -19.11
CA ARG A 215 -2.76 9.94 -18.65
C ARG A 215 -4.07 9.75 -19.41
N PRO A 216 -4.18 8.77 -20.31
CA PRO A 216 -5.49 8.44 -20.85
C PRO A 216 -6.41 8.08 -19.67
N LYS A 217 -7.64 8.61 -19.66
CA LYS A 217 -8.64 8.26 -18.62
C LYS A 217 -8.89 6.76 -18.57
N ASN A 218 -8.60 6.02 -19.64
CA ASN A 218 -8.47 4.57 -19.62
C ASN A 218 -7.33 4.11 -20.51
N TYR A 219 -6.34 3.38 -19.97
CA TYR A 219 -5.25 2.80 -20.76
C TYR A 219 -5.58 1.45 -21.42
N TYR A 220 -6.85 1.04 -21.39
CA TYR A 220 -7.38 -0.15 -22.07
C TYR A 220 -8.72 0.15 -22.75
N ARG A 221 -9.16 -0.75 -23.62
CA ARG A 221 -10.50 -0.77 -24.22
C ARG A 221 -11.07 -2.18 -24.22
N ARG A 222 -12.40 -2.28 -24.22
CA ARG A 222 -13.11 -3.56 -24.38
C ARG A 222 -12.88 -4.12 -25.78
N LYS A 223 -12.77 -5.45 -25.90
CA LYS A 223 -12.72 -6.15 -27.21
C LYS A 223 -14.10 -6.50 -27.75
N ILE A 224 -15.13 -6.33 -26.95
CA ILE A 224 -16.53 -6.58 -27.29
C ILE A 224 -17.33 -5.30 -27.06
N LYS A 225 -18.39 -5.11 -27.84
CA LYS A 225 -19.24 -3.92 -27.77
C LYS A 225 -19.96 -3.80 -26.43
N ARG A 226 -20.40 -4.92 -25.87
CA ARG A 226 -21.20 -4.98 -24.64
C ARG A 226 -20.48 -5.82 -23.60
N ALA A 227 -20.28 -5.28 -22.40
CA ALA A 227 -19.80 -6.07 -21.29
C ALA A 227 -20.82 -7.17 -20.94
N ILE A 228 -20.32 -8.32 -20.52
CA ILE A 228 -21.18 -9.47 -20.19
C ILE A 228 -21.57 -9.36 -18.71
N PRO A 229 -22.86 -9.31 -18.38
CA PRO A 229 -23.27 -9.29 -16.98
C PRO A 229 -22.89 -10.59 -16.28
N LEU A 230 -22.52 -10.48 -15.00
CA LEU A 230 -22.49 -11.64 -14.12
C LEU A 230 -23.91 -12.17 -13.92
N ALA A 231 -24.03 -13.45 -13.54
CA ALA A 231 -25.34 -13.99 -13.19
C ALA A 231 -25.90 -13.32 -11.92
N ASP A 232 -27.21 -13.36 -11.75
CA ASP A 232 -27.92 -12.71 -10.64
C ASP A 232 -27.82 -13.54 -9.34
N GLU A 233 -26.60 -13.90 -8.94
CA GLU A 233 -26.28 -14.64 -7.72
C GLU A 233 -25.16 -13.96 -6.91
N TYR A 234 -25.13 -14.20 -5.60
CA TYR A 234 -24.08 -13.69 -4.73
C TYR A 234 -22.76 -14.41 -5.01
N ILE A 235 -21.70 -13.64 -5.28
CA ILE A 235 -20.34 -14.17 -5.46
C ILE A 235 -19.51 -13.76 -4.24
N PRO A 236 -19.09 -14.72 -3.40
CA PRO A 236 -18.28 -14.40 -2.24
C PRO A 236 -16.89 -13.88 -2.60
N SER A 237 -16.29 -13.07 -1.72
CA SER A 237 -14.85 -12.79 -1.76
C SER A 237 -14.06 -14.09 -1.58
N GLY A 238 -12.94 -14.21 -2.28
CA GLY A 238 -12.13 -15.42 -2.36
C GLY A 238 -12.53 -16.37 -3.50
N SER A 239 -13.53 -16.02 -4.32
CA SER A 239 -14.02 -16.89 -5.39
C SER A 239 -13.07 -16.92 -6.59
N LEU A 240 -12.69 -18.11 -7.03
CA LEU A 240 -11.98 -18.37 -8.29
C LEU A 240 -12.93 -18.68 -9.45
N ARG A 241 -14.23 -18.79 -9.20
CA ARG A 241 -15.25 -19.08 -10.21
C ARG A 241 -16.29 -17.97 -10.17
N ILE A 242 -16.56 -17.37 -11.32
CA ILE A 242 -17.63 -16.38 -11.47
C ILE A 242 -18.68 -16.89 -12.47
N PRO A 243 -19.96 -16.81 -12.13
CA PRO A 243 -21.07 -17.10 -13.03
C PRO A 243 -21.27 -15.91 -13.98
N VAL A 244 -21.48 -16.19 -15.27
CA VAL A 244 -21.70 -15.16 -16.29
C VAL A 244 -22.94 -15.49 -17.10
N LYS A 245 -23.66 -14.46 -17.55
CA LYS A 245 -24.81 -14.67 -18.43
C LYS A 245 -24.38 -15.27 -19.77
N ASP A 246 -23.16 -14.99 -20.23
CA ASP A 246 -22.66 -15.53 -21.50
C ASP A 246 -21.16 -15.86 -21.54
N ILE A 247 -20.84 -17.04 -22.07
CA ILE A 247 -19.47 -17.52 -22.22
C ILE A 247 -18.93 -17.41 -23.66
N THR A 248 -19.73 -17.00 -24.65
CA THR A 248 -19.37 -17.09 -26.08
C THR A 248 -18.07 -16.37 -26.47
N ASN A 249 -17.72 -15.28 -25.77
CA ASN A 249 -16.54 -14.46 -26.04
C ASN A 249 -15.29 -14.86 -25.22
N PHE A 250 -15.35 -15.97 -24.49
CA PHE A 250 -14.29 -16.38 -23.57
C PHE A 250 -13.72 -17.77 -23.90
N GLN A 251 -12.42 -17.91 -23.68
CA GLN A 251 -11.69 -19.17 -23.77
C GLN A 251 -10.56 -19.15 -22.74
N PRO A 252 -10.00 -20.31 -22.36
CA PRO A 252 -8.80 -20.34 -21.53
C PRO A 252 -7.69 -19.46 -22.11
N GLY A 253 -7.08 -18.63 -21.28
CA GLY A 253 -6.06 -17.65 -21.66
C GLY A 253 -6.59 -16.25 -21.96
N THR A 254 -7.90 -16.04 -22.09
CA THR A 254 -8.47 -14.69 -22.29
C THR A 254 -8.18 -13.78 -21.10
N GLU A 255 -7.52 -12.64 -21.35
CA GLU A 255 -7.37 -11.54 -20.39
C GLU A 255 -8.69 -10.76 -20.31
N ILE A 256 -9.18 -10.57 -19.08
CA ILE A 256 -10.47 -9.96 -18.80
C ILE A 256 -10.35 -8.90 -17.71
N ILE A 257 -11.28 -7.97 -17.71
CA ILE A 257 -11.59 -7.14 -16.54
C ILE A 257 -12.90 -7.65 -15.97
N VAL A 258 -12.89 -7.94 -14.67
CA VAL A 258 -14.11 -8.13 -13.88
C VAL A 258 -14.41 -6.80 -13.19
N GLU A 259 -15.55 -6.21 -13.48
CA GLU A 259 -15.98 -4.92 -12.99
C GLU A 259 -17.14 -5.09 -12.00
N ARG A 260 -17.01 -4.48 -10.82
CA ARG A 260 -18.08 -4.35 -9.84
C ARG A 260 -18.56 -2.91 -9.84
N LEU A 261 -19.82 -2.69 -10.19
CA LEU A 261 -20.44 -1.37 -10.20
C LEU A 261 -21.08 -1.08 -8.85
N ALA A 262 -20.94 0.14 -8.33
CA ALA A 262 -21.57 0.54 -7.07
C ALA A 262 -22.94 1.21 -7.31
N LYS A 263 -23.97 0.83 -6.53
CA LYS A 263 -25.27 1.52 -6.49
C LYS A 263 -25.45 2.30 -5.19
N GLN A 264 -26.43 3.22 -5.16
CA GLN A 264 -26.77 3.98 -3.95
C GLN A 264 -27.13 3.05 -2.78
N ALA A 265 -27.84 1.95 -3.04
CA ALA A 265 -28.17 0.95 -2.04
C ALA A 265 -26.92 0.36 -1.34
N TRP A 266 -25.79 0.24 -2.05
CA TRP A 266 -24.53 -0.16 -1.44
C TRP A 266 -23.97 0.91 -0.51
N MET A 267 -23.97 2.17 -0.96
CA MET A 267 -23.50 3.32 -0.17
C MET A 267 -24.31 3.50 1.11
N ASP A 268 -25.62 3.31 1.03
CA ASP A 268 -26.53 3.34 2.17
C ASP A 268 -26.24 2.18 3.13
N MET A 269 -26.01 0.98 2.59
CA MET A 269 -25.70 -0.23 3.38
C MET A 269 -24.38 -0.10 4.17
N ILE A 270 -23.35 0.51 3.58
CA ILE A 270 -22.08 0.73 4.28
C ILE A 270 -22.07 2.04 5.11
N GLY A 271 -23.12 2.86 5.01
CA GLY A 271 -23.27 4.11 5.74
C GLY A 271 -22.36 5.25 5.29
N MET A 272 -21.86 5.23 4.06
CA MET A 272 -20.87 6.21 3.56
C MET A 272 -21.45 7.29 2.64
N GLY A 273 -22.75 7.21 2.31
CA GLY A 273 -23.44 8.19 1.48
C GLY A 273 -23.66 9.55 2.15
N ARG A 274 -23.54 9.66 3.49
CA ARG A 274 -23.61 10.92 4.26
C ARG A 274 -22.74 10.83 5.50
N PHE A 275 -21.65 11.60 5.57
CA PHE A 275 -20.89 11.72 6.82
C PHE A 275 -21.54 12.75 7.75
N ALA A 276 -21.57 12.45 9.05
CA ALA A 276 -21.76 13.48 10.05
C ALA A 276 -20.55 14.44 9.99
N ALA A 277 -20.81 15.75 9.91
CA ALA A 277 -19.74 16.75 9.97
C ALA A 277 -18.96 16.58 11.27
N GLN A 278 -17.64 16.80 11.21
CA GLN A 278 -16.83 16.89 12.41
C GLN A 278 -17.43 17.98 13.34
N PRO A 279 -17.69 17.69 14.62
CA PRO A 279 -18.28 18.66 15.53
C PRO A 279 -17.41 19.93 15.64
N GLY A 280 -17.99 21.09 15.33
CA GLY A 280 -17.35 22.39 15.53
C GLY A 280 -16.45 22.90 14.39
N THR A 281 -16.39 22.22 13.24
CA THR A 281 -15.63 22.67 12.06
C THR A 281 -16.54 22.97 10.87
N PHE A 282 -16.09 23.83 9.95
CA PHE A 282 -16.73 24.01 8.64
C PHE A 282 -16.65 22.68 7.84
N PRO A 283 -17.65 22.33 7.01
CA PRO A 283 -17.71 21.02 6.37
C PRO A 283 -16.65 20.88 5.28
N THR A 284 -15.51 20.29 5.62
CA THR A 284 -14.49 19.77 4.67
C THR A 284 -14.62 18.26 4.45
N THR A 285 -15.59 17.62 5.12
CA THR A 285 -15.87 16.18 4.99
C THR A 285 -16.66 15.90 3.71
N LEU A 286 -16.06 15.15 2.78
CA LEU A 286 -16.73 14.75 1.53
C LEU A 286 -17.45 13.41 1.72
N SER A 287 -18.74 13.38 1.38
CA SER A 287 -19.51 12.13 1.26
C SER A 287 -19.03 11.32 0.07
N TRP A 288 -19.22 10.00 0.12
CA TRP A 288 -18.83 9.13 -1.00
C TRP A 288 -19.92 9.12 -2.07
N GLU A 289 -19.51 9.23 -3.33
CA GLU A 289 -20.40 9.10 -4.47
C GLU A 289 -20.26 7.75 -5.15
N THR A 290 -21.38 7.15 -5.55
CA THR A 290 -21.43 5.79 -6.10
C THR A 290 -20.49 5.58 -7.27
N ILE A 291 -20.45 6.53 -8.21
CA ILE A 291 -19.63 6.42 -9.44
C ILE A 291 -18.13 6.30 -9.16
N GLN A 292 -17.66 6.80 -8.01
CA GLN A 292 -16.26 6.78 -7.62
C GLN A 292 -15.79 5.39 -7.17
N PHE A 293 -16.71 4.44 -6.93
CA PHE A 293 -16.45 3.12 -6.33
C PHE A 293 -16.79 1.96 -7.27
N ASN A 294 -16.63 2.18 -8.58
CA ASN A 294 -16.56 1.10 -9.55
C ASN A 294 -15.16 0.46 -9.51
N PHE A 295 -15.11 -0.84 -9.28
CA PHE A 295 -13.85 -1.56 -9.08
C PHE A 295 -13.58 -2.53 -10.23
N ARG A 296 -12.42 -2.36 -10.87
CA ARG A 296 -12.00 -3.16 -12.02
C ARG A 296 -10.80 -4.04 -11.66
N TYR A 297 -10.99 -5.35 -11.79
CA TYR A 297 -10.02 -6.38 -11.44
C TYR A 297 -9.48 -7.05 -12.71
N PHE A 298 -8.17 -6.99 -12.90
CA PHE A 298 -7.50 -7.68 -14.02
C PHE A 298 -7.37 -9.17 -13.72
N ARG A 299 -7.88 -10.01 -14.60
CA ARG A 299 -7.89 -11.47 -14.44
C ARG A 299 -7.61 -12.16 -15.77
N LYS A 300 -7.24 -13.42 -15.68
CA LYS A 300 -7.13 -14.35 -16.80
C LYS A 300 -8.11 -15.50 -16.61
N VAL A 301 -8.84 -15.84 -17.66
CA VAL A 301 -9.68 -17.04 -17.70
C VAL A 301 -8.78 -18.27 -17.75
N THR A 302 -8.87 -19.16 -16.78
CA THR A 302 -8.13 -20.44 -16.75
C THR A 302 -8.95 -21.58 -17.32
N ARG A 303 -10.28 -21.50 -17.21
CA ARG A 303 -11.23 -22.48 -17.75
C ARG A 303 -12.59 -21.84 -17.99
N VAL A 304 -13.28 -22.30 -19.03
CA VAL A 304 -14.68 -21.95 -19.32
C VAL A 304 -15.54 -23.19 -19.15
N GLU A 305 -16.68 -23.04 -18.49
CA GLU A 305 -17.61 -24.13 -18.21
C GLU A 305 -19.02 -23.71 -18.60
N LYS A 306 -19.67 -24.48 -19.46
CA LYS A 306 -21.06 -24.25 -19.83
C LYS A 306 -21.98 -24.70 -18.70
N MET A 307 -22.94 -23.87 -18.31
CA MET A 307 -23.98 -24.28 -17.39
C MET A 307 -24.92 -25.23 -18.15
N LEU A 308 -25.01 -26.49 -17.71
CA LEU A 308 -25.96 -27.43 -18.29
C LEU A 308 -27.36 -26.98 -17.92
N SER A 309 -28.19 -26.69 -18.92
CA SER A 309 -29.63 -26.56 -18.71
C SER A 309 -30.12 -27.90 -18.17
N ASP A 310 -30.78 -27.90 -17.03
CA ASP A 310 -31.33 -29.10 -16.41
C ASP A 310 -32.15 -29.91 -17.44
N GLN A 311 -31.59 -31.02 -17.92
CA GLN A 311 -32.29 -32.01 -18.72
C GLN A 311 -32.90 -33.05 -17.77
N SER A 312 -33.71 -32.61 -16.79
CA SER A 312 -34.60 -33.49 -16.02
C SER A 312 -35.63 -32.73 -15.18
N SER A 313 -36.70 -32.29 -15.83
CA SER A 313 -38.01 -32.19 -15.14
C SER A 313 -39.17 -32.30 -16.14
N ASN A 314 -39.21 -33.39 -16.92
CA ASN A 314 -40.51 -33.97 -17.23
C ASN A 314 -40.91 -34.75 -15.97
N PRO A 315 -41.94 -34.32 -15.22
CA PRO A 315 -42.42 -35.13 -14.10
C PRO A 315 -42.92 -36.46 -14.64
N PRO A 316 -42.49 -37.62 -14.09
CA PRO A 316 -43.17 -38.86 -14.40
C PRO A 316 -44.60 -38.75 -13.89
N GLN A 317 -45.58 -38.81 -14.80
CA GLN A 317 -46.97 -39.05 -14.44
C GLN A 317 -47.03 -40.39 -13.69
N THR A 318 -47.17 -40.33 -12.37
CA THR A 318 -47.56 -41.49 -11.56
C THR A 318 -48.64 -41.07 -10.57
N SER A 319 -49.56 -41.99 -10.41
CA SER A 319 -50.87 -41.92 -9.80
C SER A 319 -50.91 -41.72 -8.29
N ASN A 320 -51.98 -41.04 -7.85
CA ASN A 320 -52.61 -40.94 -6.52
C ASN A 320 -51.99 -39.99 -5.47
N PRO A 321 -52.81 -39.09 -4.87
CA PRO A 321 -52.39 -38.21 -3.79
C PRO A 321 -52.26 -38.97 -2.45
N LEU A 322 -51.16 -38.73 -1.75
CA LEU A 322 -50.99 -39.09 -0.34
C LEU A 322 -51.83 -38.17 0.56
N PRO A 323 -52.36 -38.67 1.70
CA PRO A 323 -53.15 -37.87 2.62
C PRO A 323 -52.29 -36.82 3.36
N PRO A 324 -52.90 -35.71 3.84
CA PRO A 324 -52.15 -34.63 4.49
C PRO A 324 -51.55 -35.06 5.84
N PRO A 325 -50.42 -34.45 6.25
CA PRO A 325 -49.75 -34.77 7.51
C PRO A 325 -50.60 -34.37 8.74
N SER A 326 -50.49 -35.17 9.80
CA SER A 326 -51.14 -34.91 11.08
C SER A 326 -50.59 -33.64 11.77
N PRO A 327 -51.42 -32.89 12.52
CA PRO A 327 -50.99 -31.68 13.20
C PRO A 327 -49.99 -31.98 14.35
N PRO A 328 -49.09 -31.03 14.68
CA PRO A 328 -48.09 -31.20 15.73
C PRO A 328 -48.74 -31.31 17.12
N SER A 329 -48.16 -32.15 17.98
CA SER A 329 -48.59 -32.34 19.37
C SER A 329 -48.39 -31.06 20.21
N PRO A 330 -49.29 -30.77 21.18
CA PRO A 330 -49.17 -29.60 22.04
C PRO A 330 -47.97 -29.69 23.00
N PRO A 331 -47.38 -28.56 23.40
CA PRO A 331 -46.25 -28.52 24.33
C PRO A 331 -46.65 -29.00 25.74
N PRO A 332 -45.72 -29.59 26.51
CA PRO A 332 -45.99 -30.04 27.87
C PRO A 332 -46.26 -28.86 28.82
N PRO A 333 -47.09 -29.06 29.87
CA PRO A 333 -47.42 -28.02 30.83
C PRO A 333 -46.22 -27.63 31.72
N PRO A 334 -46.19 -26.39 32.23
CA PRO A 334 -45.07 -25.88 33.03
C PRO A 334 -44.94 -26.63 34.36
N LEU A 335 -43.69 -26.99 34.70
CA LEU A 335 -43.31 -27.55 35.98
C LEU A 335 -43.57 -26.54 37.10
N THR A 336 -44.36 -26.97 38.07
CA THR A 336 -44.66 -26.28 39.31
C THR A 336 -43.48 -26.36 40.27
N SER A 337 -42.94 -25.20 40.65
CA SER A 337 -41.99 -25.08 41.76
C SER A 337 -42.71 -25.22 43.11
N PRO A 338 -42.22 -26.02 44.07
CA PRO A 338 -42.73 -26.01 45.43
C PRO A 338 -42.16 -24.84 46.24
N ASN A 339 -43.05 -24.14 46.94
CA ASN A 339 -42.75 -23.21 48.02
C ASN A 339 -41.94 -23.88 49.14
N LEU A 340 -40.90 -23.21 49.63
CA LEU A 340 -40.43 -23.33 50.99
C LEU A 340 -40.20 -21.93 51.57
N GLY A 341 -41.00 -21.60 52.58
CA GLY A 341 -40.89 -20.37 53.36
C GLY A 341 -39.87 -20.49 54.50
N ASP A 342 -39.20 -19.36 54.71
CA ASP A 342 -38.96 -18.66 55.99
C ASP A 342 -38.38 -19.43 57.20
N THR A 343 -37.14 -19.10 57.59
CA THR A 343 -36.80 -18.33 58.81
C THR A 343 -35.38 -18.67 59.32
N SER A 344 -34.49 -17.66 59.41
CA SER A 344 -33.80 -17.27 60.66
C SER A 344 -32.67 -16.23 60.46
N LYS A 345 -32.95 -15.01 60.95
CA LYS A 345 -32.16 -14.13 61.84
C LYS A 345 -30.67 -13.78 61.50
N ALA A 346 -30.48 -12.63 60.82
CA ALA A 346 -29.96 -11.32 61.32
C ALA A 346 -28.62 -11.21 62.12
N PRO A 347 -28.00 -10.01 62.31
CA PRO A 347 -28.14 -8.70 61.63
C PRO A 347 -26.80 -7.96 61.31
N LEU A 348 -26.82 -6.95 60.43
CA LEU A 348 -26.03 -5.71 60.62
C LEU A 348 -26.85 -4.46 60.23
N ARG A 349 -26.82 -3.47 61.13
CA ARG A 349 -27.60 -2.21 61.20
C ARG A 349 -27.07 -1.15 60.21
N ARG A 350 -27.93 -0.48 59.41
CA ARG A 350 -28.50 0.91 59.54
C ARG A 350 -27.44 2.03 59.65
N ARG A 351 -27.46 3.14 58.88
CA ARG A 351 -28.54 4.13 58.67
C ARG A 351 -28.12 5.16 57.58
N ARG A 352 -28.99 5.47 56.60
CA ARG A 352 -29.76 6.72 56.33
C ARG A 352 -29.02 8.01 55.87
N VAL A 353 -29.29 8.37 54.61
CA VAL A 353 -29.48 9.66 53.90
C VAL A 353 -30.44 10.64 54.69
N PRO A 354 -30.67 11.96 54.37
CA PRO A 354 -30.77 12.58 53.02
C PRO A 354 -30.51 14.12 52.78
N ASN A 355 -30.54 14.50 51.49
CA ASN A 355 -30.99 15.79 50.86
C ASN A 355 -30.09 17.05 50.96
N LEU A 356 -30.02 18.05 50.03
CA LEU A 356 -30.84 18.55 48.89
C LEU A 356 -29.97 19.53 48.02
N LEU A 357 -30.39 19.79 46.78
CA LEU A 357 -29.91 20.72 45.70
C LEU A 357 -29.96 22.24 46.07
N PRO A 358 -29.50 23.28 45.27
CA PRO A 358 -29.60 23.42 43.79
C PRO A 358 -28.54 24.25 42.99
N LEU A 359 -28.80 24.38 41.67
CA LEU A 359 -28.13 25.12 40.56
C LEU A 359 -27.83 26.62 40.80
N VAL A 360 -26.85 27.20 40.05
CA VAL A 360 -26.91 28.46 39.24
C VAL A 360 -25.53 28.87 38.65
N GLU A 361 -25.55 29.17 37.33
CA GLU A 361 -24.83 30.13 36.44
C GLU A 361 -23.35 30.60 36.54
N SER A 362 -22.68 30.51 35.37
CA SER A 362 -21.93 31.54 34.59
C SER A 362 -20.58 32.19 35.01
N ASN A 363 -19.76 32.40 33.97
CA ASN A 363 -18.81 33.50 33.69
C ASN A 363 -17.27 33.39 33.92
N SER A 364 -16.56 33.42 32.77
CA SER A 364 -15.42 34.29 32.37
C SER A 364 -14.04 34.25 33.05
N GLU A 365 -13.03 33.73 32.31
CA GLU A 365 -11.67 34.27 31.96
C GLU A 365 -10.70 34.90 33.04
N PRO A 366 -9.39 35.19 32.79
CA PRO A 366 -8.53 35.03 31.59
C PRO A 366 -7.07 34.51 31.80
N ARG A 367 -6.40 34.37 30.63
CA ARG A 367 -4.96 34.31 30.27
C ARG A 367 -3.93 34.98 31.21
N ILE A 368 -2.73 34.38 31.26
CA ILE A 368 -1.46 35.09 31.50
C ILE A 368 -0.51 34.85 30.32
N GLN A 369 -0.18 35.94 29.62
CA GLN A 369 0.97 36.06 28.73
C GLN A 369 2.24 36.30 29.56
N GLN A 370 3.36 35.66 29.22
CA GLN A 370 4.67 36.22 29.51
C GLN A 370 5.57 36.19 28.26
N THR A 371 6.25 37.31 28.07
CA THR A 371 7.03 37.70 26.90
C THR A 371 8.52 37.74 27.25
N ARG A 372 9.36 37.55 26.22
CA ARG A 372 10.78 37.98 26.07
C ARG A 372 11.82 37.17 26.88
N HIS A 373 13.03 36.86 26.42
CA HIS A 373 14.00 37.62 25.60
C HIS A 373 14.98 36.69 24.84
N ARG A 374 15.45 37.18 23.68
CA ARG A 374 16.55 36.64 22.85
C ARG A 374 17.88 36.53 23.61
N ARG A 375 18.66 35.48 23.34
CA ARG A 375 20.13 35.55 23.26
C ARG A 375 20.66 34.66 22.12
N ARG A 376 21.32 35.30 21.16
CA ARG A 376 22.18 34.65 20.14
C ARG A 376 23.39 34.03 20.85
N LEU A 377 23.69 32.77 20.56
CA LEU A 377 24.99 32.15 20.82
C LEU A 377 25.45 31.47 19.53
N SER A 378 26.65 31.85 19.09
CA SER A 378 27.32 31.36 17.90
C SER A 378 28.18 30.13 18.20
N ARG A 379 28.14 29.16 17.25
CA ARG A 379 29.22 28.26 16.80
C ARG A 379 29.93 27.37 17.84
N ARG A 380 29.83 26.04 17.65
CA ARG A 380 30.90 25.13 17.13
C ARG A 380 30.64 23.68 17.59
N GLY A 381 30.71 22.74 16.64
CA GLY A 381 30.98 21.32 16.92
C GLY A 381 29.89 20.31 16.56
N LEU A 382 29.36 20.36 15.33
CA LEU A 382 28.89 19.16 14.64
C LEU A 382 29.78 18.97 13.41
N PHE A 383 30.17 17.71 13.15
CA PHE A 383 31.01 17.33 12.04
C PHE A 383 30.34 17.71 10.72
N ASP A 384 31.14 18.28 9.83
CA ASP A 384 30.73 19.04 8.65
C ASP A 384 30.76 18.15 7.40
N PRO A 385 29.64 17.91 6.70
CA PRO A 385 29.63 17.25 5.40
C PRO A 385 30.15 18.16 4.26
N ASP A 386 30.44 19.44 4.51
CA ASP A 386 30.82 20.44 3.51
C ASP A 386 32.20 20.20 2.87
N GLY A 387 32.93 19.13 3.23
CA GLY A 387 34.05 18.65 2.41
C GLY A 387 33.63 18.22 0.98
N PHE A 388 32.33 18.03 0.73
CA PHE A 388 31.78 17.52 -0.52
C PHE A 388 30.74 18.41 -1.21
N PHE A 389 30.38 19.56 -0.62
CA PHE A 389 29.29 20.41 -1.10
C PHE A 389 29.72 21.89 -1.08
N ASP A 390 30.04 22.43 -2.25
CA ASP A 390 30.23 23.87 -2.41
C ASP A 390 28.86 24.55 -2.50
N THR A 391 28.49 25.31 -1.46
CA THR A 391 27.24 26.09 -1.41
C THR A 391 27.41 27.53 -1.88
N SER A 392 28.51 27.88 -2.57
CA SER A 392 28.81 29.27 -2.93
C SER A 392 28.37 29.64 -4.36
N SER A 393 27.07 29.67 -4.62
CA SER A 393 26.45 30.70 -5.48
C SER A 393 24.95 30.52 -5.62
N LEU A 394 24.22 31.64 -5.46
CA LEU A 394 22.94 32.03 -6.09
C LEU A 394 21.94 32.63 -5.09
N PRO A 395 21.18 33.66 -5.50
CA PRO A 395 20.54 34.62 -4.59
C PRO A 395 19.26 34.08 -3.96
N ALA A 396 19.02 34.51 -2.72
CA ALA A 396 17.81 34.27 -1.97
C ALA A 396 16.57 34.73 -2.76
N ARG A 397 15.60 33.83 -2.90
CA ARG A 397 14.27 34.15 -3.43
C ARG A 397 13.24 33.88 -2.34
N GLU A 398 12.38 34.86 -2.12
CA GLU A 398 11.33 34.85 -1.11
C GLU A 398 10.37 33.68 -1.32
N SER A 399 10.33 32.77 -0.34
CA SER A 399 9.37 31.68 -0.24
C SER A 399 8.17 32.13 0.59
N THR A 400 6.97 32.12 0.01
CA THR A 400 5.73 32.27 0.77
C THR A 400 5.47 31.00 1.60
N PRO A 401 5.09 31.10 2.88
CA PRO A 401 4.69 29.95 3.68
C PRO A 401 3.43 29.28 3.09
N TYR A 402 3.45 27.96 2.94
CA TYR A 402 2.30 27.16 2.51
C TYR A 402 1.32 26.97 3.68
N SER A 403 0.03 27.14 3.42
CA SER A 403 -1.05 26.83 4.37
C SER A 403 -1.40 25.35 4.24
N GLY A 404 -1.24 24.61 5.33
CA GLY A 404 -1.49 23.17 5.42
C GLY A 404 -2.99 22.87 5.40
N ASP A 405 -3.59 22.95 4.21
CA ASP A 405 -4.92 22.39 4.00
C ASP A 405 -4.80 20.88 3.77
N ASP A 406 -5.63 20.14 4.48
CA ASP A 406 -5.79 18.69 4.51
C ASP A 406 -6.29 18.08 3.17
N ASN A 407 -5.99 18.75 2.05
CA ASN A 407 -6.49 18.52 0.71
C ASN A 407 -5.68 17.49 -0.09
N TRP A 408 -5.04 16.53 0.58
CA TRP A 408 -4.83 15.19 0.01
C TRP A 408 -6.04 14.30 0.33
N SER A 409 -7.24 14.89 0.44
CA SER A 409 -8.35 14.29 -0.27
C SER A 409 -7.95 14.21 -1.73
N ASP A 410 -8.21 13.06 -2.35
CA ASP A 410 -8.65 13.09 -3.73
C ASP A 410 -9.93 13.97 -3.77
N ASN A 411 -9.79 15.31 -3.72
CA ASN A 411 -10.76 16.23 -4.33
C ASN A 411 -10.54 16.03 -5.83
N ILE A 412 -10.94 14.85 -6.30
CA ILE A 412 -11.27 14.64 -7.68
C ILE A 412 -12.61 15.37 -7.82
N PRO A 413 -12.68 16.46 -8.61
CA PRO A 413 -13.96 16.96 -9.07
C PRO A 413 -14.63 15.79 -9.80
N ASP A 414 -15.73 15.30 -9.24
CA ASP A 414 -16.90 14.53 -9.74
C ASP A 414 -16.89 13.92 -11.17
N GLY A 415 -15.74 13.54 -11.72
CA GLY A 415 -15.58 13.11 -13.11
C GLY A 415 -14.36 12.23 -13.38
N ASP A 416 -13.31 12.26 -12.55
CA ASP A 416 -12.13 11.41 -12.76
C ASP A 416 -12.26 10.08 -12.02
N ASN A 417 -13.10 9.21 -12.57
CA ASN A 417 -12.62 7.85 -12.70
C ASN A 417 -11.38 7.97 -13.61
N ASP A 418 -10.16 7.82 -13.06
CA ASP A 418 -8.91 7.51 -13.81
C ASP A 418 -9.04 6.21 -14.67
N PHE A 419 -10.26 5.69 -14.75
CA PHE A 419 -10.73 4.58 -15.52
C PHE A 419 -12.09 4.85 -16.22
N ALA A 420 -12.54 6.09 -16.42
CA ALA A 420 -13.71 6.40 -17.26
C ALA A 420 -13.31 6.27 -18.73
N ASP A 421 -14.14 5.59 -19.52
CA ASP A 421 -13.91 5.45 -20.95
C ASP A 421 -14.10 6.81 -21.62
N ASP A 422 -13.13 7.25 -22.45
CA ASP A 422 -13.20 8.52 -23.20
C ASP A 422 -14.37 8.57 -24.22
N ASP A 423 -15.10 7.46 -24.38
CA ASP A 423 -16.25 7.32 -25.26
C ASP A 423 -17.54 7.70 -24.50
N ASP A 424 -17.57 8.95 -24.01
CA ASP A 424 -18.61 9.58 -23.16
C ASP A 424 -20.02 9.71 -23.81
N GLU A 425 -20.36 8.93 -24.84
CA GLU A 425 -21.74 8.80 -25.34
C GLU A 425 -22.30 7.36 -25.34
N GLU A 426 -21.44 6.32 -25.30
CA GLU A 426 -21.91 4.92 -25.29
C GLU A 426 -21.90 4.26 -23.90
N ASP A 427 -21.17 4.81 -22.92
CA ASP A 427 -20.73 4.10 -21.70
C ASP A 427 -21.37 4.56 -20.37
N MET A 428 -22.64 4.98 -20.39
CA MET A 428 -23.44 4.98 -19.16
C MET A 428 -23.65 3.53 -18.67
N PRO A 429 -23.68 3.24 -17.35
CA PRO A 429 -24.11 1.95 -16.84
C PRO A 429 -25.60 1.76 -17.19
N ARG A 430 -25.84 1.14 -18.35
CA ARG A 430 -27.18 0.86 -18.89
C ARG A 430 -27.75 -0.39 -18.23
N GLY A 431 -27.85 -0.35 -16.91
CA GLY A 431 -28.72 -1.26 -16.16
C GLY A 431 -30.14 -1.08 -16.69
N ASP A 432 -30.71 -2.17 -17.20
CA ASP A 432 -32.10 -2.28 -17.67
C ASP A 432 -32.41 -1.67 -19.06
N ARG A 433 -31.66 -2.05 -20.12
CA ARG A 433 -32.25 -2.04 -21.48
C ARG A 433 -33.04 -3.34 -21.73
N PRO A 434 -34.24 -3.26 -22.33
CA PRO A 434 -34.93 -4.42 -22.89
C PRO A 434 -34.01 -5.14 -23.88
N SER A 435 -34.08 -6.48 -23.94
CA SER A 435 -33.43 -7.26 -24.99
C SER A 435 -33.81 -6.69 -26.36
N GLU A 436 -32.82 -6.30 -27.17
CA GLU A 436 -33.09 -6.00 -28.57
C GLU A 436 -33.59 -7.28 -29.27
N PRO A 437 -34.51 -7.19 -30.25
CA PRO A 437 -35.18 -8.34 -30.85
C PRO A 437 -34.23 -9.40 -31.46
N ASP A 438 -32.98 -9.02 -31.73
CA ASP A 438 -31.97 -9.83 -32.41
C ASP A 438 -30.78 -10.25 -31.50
N ASP A 439 -30.84 -10.04 -30.18
CA ASP A 439 -29.77 -10.49 -29.28
C ASP A 439 -29.79 -12.04 -29.22
N PRO A 440 -28.71 -12.74 -29.62
CA PRO A 440 -28.67 -14.19 -29.53
C PRO A 440 -28.87 -14.61 -28.07
N ALA A 441 -29.64 -15.69 -27.85
CA ALA A 441 -29.87 -16.21 -26.51
C ALA A 441 -28.52 -16.43 -25.81
N TRP A 442 -28.33 -15.74 -24.68
CA TRP A 442 -27.14 -15.84 -23.85
C TRP A 442 -26.80 -17.31 -23.55
N VAL A 443 -25.52 -17.66 -23.58
CA VAL A 443 -25.05 -19.02 -23.24
C VAL A 443 -24.49 -18.99 -21.80
N PRO A 444 -25.30 -19.24 -20.76
CA PRO A 444 -24.85 -19.13 -19.39
C PRO A 444 -23.75 -20.14 -19.06
N GLY A 445 -22.85 -19.72 -18.17
CA GLY A 445 -21.73 -20.55 -17.77
C GLY A 445 -20.90 -19.93 -16.66
N TYR A 446 -19.74 -20.54 -16.40
CA TYR A 446 -18.78 -20.11 -15.41
C TYR A 446 -17.44 -19.81 -16.05
N LEU A 447 -16.83 -18.71 -15.62
CA LEU A 447 -15.42 -18.41 -15.88
C LEU A 447 -14.62 -18.74 -14.62
N HIS A 448 -13.61 -19.58 -14.78
CA HIS A 448 -12.61 -19.83 -13.75
C HIS A 448 -11.46 -18.83 -13.93
N LEU A 449 -11.02 -18.22 -12.84
CA LEU A 449 -10.05 -17.13 -12.81
C LEU A 449 -8.68 -17.65 -12.34
N ASN A 450 -7.61 -16.98 -12.73
CA ASN A 450 -6.27 -17.24 -12.21
C ASN A 450 -6.05 -16.67 -10.80
N ILE A 451 -6.78 -15.62 -10.43
CA ILE A 451 -6.67 -14.89 -9.16
C ILE A 451 -8.09 -14.72 -8.60
N PRO A 452 -8.32 -14.96 -7.30
CA PRO A 452 -9.65 -14.88 -6.74
C PRO A 452 -10.20 -13.44 -6.75
N THR A 453 -11.52 -13.30 -6.66
CA THR A 453 -12.14 -12.03 -6.27
C THR A 453 -11.69 -11.66 -4.85
N VAL A 454 -11.49 -10.37 -4.59
CA VAL A 454 -11.11 -9.86 -3.26
C VAL A 454 -12.20 -9.00 -2.62
N MET A 455 -13.34 -8.93 -3.30
CA MET A 455 -14.55 -8.28 -2.87
C MET A 455 -15.71 -9.15 -3.33
N ASP A 456 -16.75 -9.18 -2.51
CA ASP A 456 -18.00 -9.81 -2.85
C ASP A 456 -18.75 -9.04 -3.94
N MET A 457 -19.56 -9.76 -4.71
CA MET A 457 -20.46 -9.20 -5.71
C MET A 457 -21.87 -9.65 -5.38
N ASP A 458 -22.64 -8.72 -4.82
CA ASP A 458 -24.04 -8.90 -4.46
C ASP A 458 -24.91 -8.10 -5.45
N PRO A 459 -25.76 -8.77 -6.26
CA PRO A 459 -26.58 -8.10 -7.26
C PRO A 459 -27.56 -7.08 -6.65
N THR A 460 -27.88 -7.21 -5.35
CA THR A 460 -28.69 -6.23 -4.58
C THR A 460 -28.00 -4.87 -4.51
N TYR A 461 -26.67 -4.86 -4.36
CA TYR A 461 -25.87 -3.67 -4.07
C TYR A 461 -25.13 -3.15 -5.30
N GLY A 462 -25.11 -3.91 -6.40
CA GLY A 462 -24.53 -3.45 -7.65
C GLY A 462 -24.36 -4.58 -8.67
N PRO A 463 -24.61 -4.32 -9.97
CA PRO A 463 -24.33 -5.30 -11.00
C PRO A 463 -22.82 -5.53 -11.11
N GLY A 464 -22.44 -6.76 -11.40
CA GLY A 464 -21.11 -7.10 -11.85
C GLY A 464 -21.12 -7.34 -13.35
N GLU A 465 -20.02 -7.01 -14.02
CA GLU A 465 -19.83 -7.26 -15.44
C GLU A 465 -18.42 -7.77 -15.72
N VAL A 466 -18.24 -8.40 -16.87
CA VAL A 466 -16.95 -8.93 -17.31
C VAL A 466 -16.77 -8.74 -18.80
N PHE A 467 -15.55 -8.39 -19.22
CA PHE A 467 -15.24 -8.24 -20.62
C PHE A 467 -13.77 -8.53 -20.93
N PRO A 468 -13.47 -9.12 -22.10
CA PRO A 468 -12.11 -9.15 -22.63
C PRO A 468 -11.65 -7.74 -22.99
N PHE A 469 -10.37 -7.45 -22.77
CA PHE A 469 -9.80 -6.13 -23.02
C PHE A 469 -8.47 -6.20 -23.80
N GLU A 470 -8.03 -5.04 -24.28
CA GLU A 470 -6.65 -4.80 -24.72
C GLU A 470 -6.16 -3.43 -24.26
N TYR A 471 -4.85 -3.30 -24.09
CA TYR A 471 -4.26 -2.00 -23.77
C TYR A 471 -4.27 -1.07 -24.98
N LYS A 472 -4.65 0.20 -24.75
CA LYS A 472 -4.55 1.28 -25.75
C LYS A 472 -3.11 1.76 -25.94
N ILE A 473 -2.26 1.48 -24.97
CA ILE A 473 -0.84 1.87 -24.92
C ILE A 473 0.03 0.64 -24.72
N ALA A 474 1.31 0.74 -25.08
CA ALA A 474 2.28 -0.26 -24.66
C ALA A 474 2.46 -0.17 -23.13
N ILE A 475 2.38 -1.31 -22.44
CA ILE A 475 2.65 -1.41 -21.01
C ILE A 475 4.02 -2.07 -20.84
N PRO A 476 5.06 -1.31 -20.46
CA PRO A 476 6.39 -1.88 -20.28
C PRO A 476 6.41 -2.90 -19.15
N SER A 477 7.30 -3.88 -19.28
CA SER A 477 7.43 -4.96 -18.32
C SER A 477 8.87 -5.37 -18.08
N ASP A 478 9.14 -6.04 -16.96
CA ASP A 478 10.48 -6.48 -16.56
C ASP A 478 11.48 -5.30 -16.40
N ILE A 479 11.05 -4.23 -15.71
CA ILE A 479 11.88 -3.06 -15.38
C ILE A 479 12.29 -3.10 -13.90
N GLY A 480 13.56 -2.81 -13.61
CA GLY A 480 14.13 -2.91 -12.27
C GLY A 480 14.96 -1.70 -11.84
N VAL A 481 14.90 -1.37 -10.55
CA VAL A 481 15.86 -0.50 -9.85
C VAL A 481 16.43 -1.27 -8.68
N GLU A 482 17.76 -1.44 -8.63
CA GLU A 482 18.36 -2.34 -7.65
C GLU A 482 19.78 -1.99 -7.18
N ASN A 483 20.12 -2.41 -5.96
CA ASN A 483 21.44 -2.31 -5.34
C ASN A 483 22.00 -0.88 -5.24
N ILE A 484 21.15 0.09 -4.89
CA ILE A 484 21.49 1.52 -4.90
C ILE A 484 21.05 2.19 -3.59
N ALA A 485 21.84 3.15 -3.12
CA ALA A 485 21.42 4.09 -2.10
C ALA A 485 20.94 5.40 -2.76
N LEU A 486 19.79 5.91 -2.34
CA LEU A 486 19.19 7.15 -2.80
C LEU A 486 19.18 8.16 -1.65
N TYR A 487 19.60 9.39 -1.93
CA TYR A 487 19.61 10.49 -0.95
C TYR A 487 18.96 11.73 -1.57
N SER A 488 18.14 12.44 -0.80
CA SER A 488 17.68 13.79 -1.20
C SER A 488 18.53 14.86 -0.52
N VAL A 489 18.93 15.87 -1.29
CA VAL A 489 19.41 17.15 -0.76
C VAL A 489 18.20 17.95 -0.31
N PHE A 490 18.33 18.66 0.82
CA PHE A 490 17.28 19.50 1.38
C PHE A 490 17.89 20.67 2.15
N ASP A 491 17.11 21.71 2.41
CA ASP A 491 17.52 22.87 3.19
C ASP A 491 17.47 22.58 4.70
N ARG A 492 18.65 22.38 5.28
CA ARG A 492 18.80 22.11 6.72
C ARG A 492 18.44 23.28 7.63
N THR A 493 18.26 24.47 7.07
CA THR A 493 17.88 25.66 7.84
C THR A 493 16.36 25.77 8.05
N VAL A 494 15.58 24.98 7.30
CA VAL A 494 14.12 24.94 7.43
C VAL A 494 13.73 24.06 8.63
N THR A 495 13.29 24.72 9.70
CA THR A 495 12.85 24.12 10.96
C THR A 495 11.63 24.87 11.51
N ASN A 496 10.64 24.19 12.11
CA ASN A 496 9.55 24.81 12.86
C ASN A 496 9.70 24.66 14.39
N SER A 497 8.99 25.51 15.16
CA SER A 497 9.25 25.74 16.58
C SER A 497 8.75 24.65 17.55
N GLU A 498 9.45 24.64 18.70
CA GLU A 498 9.23 23.95 19.97
C GLU A 498 9.64 22.48 20.08
N SER A 499 9.75 21.71 18.99
CA SER A 499 10.32 20.35 19.10
C SER A 499 10.87 19.70 17.83
N ASN A 500 10.85 20.33 16.64
CA ASN A 500 11.06 19.58 15.40
C ASN A 500 12.48 19.54 14.79
N PRO A 501 12.95 18.33 14.41
CA PRO A 501 13.92 18.09 13.32
C PRO A 501 13.43 18.65 11.97
N LEU A 502 14.37 19.16 11.17
CA LEU A 502 14.35 19.39 9.71
C LEU A 502 13.02 19.09 8.96
N GLU A 503 12.40 20.11 8.36
CA GLU A 503 11.08 20.04 7.69
C GLU A 503 11.06 20.67 6.29
N ASP A 504 12.17 20.65 5.56
CA ASP A 504 12.13 21.11 4.18
C ASP A 504 11.12 20.27 3.37
N GLU A 505 10.33 20.94 2.54
CA GLU A 505 9.32 20.33 1.66
C GLU A 505 9.60 20.63 0.19
N ASN A 506 10.68 21.38 -0.08
CA ASN A 506 11.10 21.84 -1.39
C ASN A 506 12.31 21.04 -1.89
N HIS A 507 12.17 19.71 -1.89
CA HIS A 507 13.14 18.75 -2.38
C HIS A 507 12.44 17.49 -2.93
N ALA A 508 13.18 16.41 -3.18
CA ALA A 508 12.64 15.18 -3.74
C ALA A 508 11.61 14.49 -2.80
N TRP A 509 10.45 14.14 -3.35
CA TRP A 509 9.29 13.62 -2.64
C TRP A 509 9.30 12.09 -2.51
N PHE A 510 8.82 11.35 -3.53
CA PHE A 510 9.01 9.89 -3.56
C PHE A 510 10.37 9.55 -4.17
N ALA A 511 11.07 8.61 -3.55
CA ALA A 511 12.35 8.11 -4.05
C ALA A 511 12.17 7.27 -5.34
N VAL A 512 11.14 6.40 -5.35
CA VAL A 512 10.80 5.58 -6.53
C VAL A 512 9.29 5.53 -6.71
N VAL A 513 8.83 5.78 -7.94
CA VAL A 513 7.43 5.64 -8.35
C VAL A 513 7.34 4.63 -9.48
N VAL A 514 6.42 3.68 -9.35
CA VAL A 514 6.16 2.63 -10.35
C VAL A 514 4.71 2.77 -10.82
N ASP A 515 4.49 3.01 -12.11
CA ASP A 515 3.16 3.24 -12.67
C ASP A 515 3.08 2.79 -14.14
N HIS A 516 1.88 2.50 -14.65
CA HIS A 516 1.66 2.12 -16.06
C HIS A 516 2.65 1.06 -16.58
N CYS A 517 2.92 0.04 -15.78
CA CYS A 517 3.88 -1.02 -16.05
C CYS A 517 3.51 -2.30 -15.29
N GLU A 518 4.04 -3.44 -15.74
CA GLU A 518 3.77 -4.75 -15.16
C GLU A 518 5.05 -5.53 -14.88
N ASN A 519 5.04 -6.43 -13.89
CA ASN A 519 6.21 -7.27 -13.58
C ASN A 519 7.48 -6.42 -13.37
N CYS A 520 7.40 -5.40 -12.54
CA CYS A 520 8.56 -4.55 -12.21
C CYS A 520 9.08 -4.87 -10.80
N TRP A 521 10.27 -4.39 -10.47
CA TRP A 521 10.80 -4.54 -9.12
C TRP A 521 11.64 -3.37 -8.64
N VAL A 522 11.66 -3.21 -7.31
CA VAL A 522 12.61 -2.37 -6.58
C VAL A 522 13.26 -3.24 -5.52
N ALA A 523 14.57 -3.46 -5.62
CA ALA A 523 15.25 -4.48 -4.81
C ALA A 523 16.56 -3.99 -4.21
N ASP A 524 16.77 -4.22 -2.91
CA ASP A 524 17.99 -3.79 -2.21
C ASP A 524 18.26 -2.28 -2.38
N VAL A 525 17.22 -1.45 -2.26
CA VAL A 525 17.32 0.01 -2.34
C VAL A 525 17.22 0.62 -0.94
N ARG A 526 18.18 1.48 -0.59
CA ARG A 526 18.14 2.26 0.64
C ARG A 526 17.82 3.71 0.33
N THR A 527 16.90 4.34 1.04
CA THR A 527 16.54 5.75 0.85
C THR A 527 16.72 6.55 2.15
N ARG A 528 17.18 7.79 2.00
CA ARG A 528 17.28 8.78 3.07
C ARG A 528 16.89 10.18 2.63
N TYR A 529 16.29 10.91 3.56
CA TYR A 529 15.96 12.32 3.44
C TYR A 529 14.90 12.71 2.41
N PHE A 530 14.24 11.75 1.77
CA PHE A 530 13.06 12.00 0.94
C PHE A 530 11.85 12.32 1.82
N VAL A 531 10.83 12.98 1.26
CA VAL A 531 9.54 13.16 1.95
C VAL A 531 8.86 11.81 2.18
N SER A 532 8.91 10.94 1.18
CA SER A 532 8.27 9.64 1.14
C SER A 532 9.15 8.60 0.44
N GLY A 533 8.74 7.35 0.51
CA GLY A 533 9.53 6.21 0.09
C GLY A 533 9.25 5.75 -1.35
N ILE A 534 8.65 4.57 -1.45
CA ILE A 534 8.35 3.87 -2.70
C ILE A 534 6.82 3.83 -2.89
N ASN A 535 6.37 4.24 -4.08
CA ASN A 535 4.95 4.29 -4.44
C ASN A 535 4.64 3.40 -5.65
N LEU A 536 3.81 2.38 -5.45
CA LEU A 536 3.22 1.57 -6.51
C LEU A 536 1.88 2.21 -6.91
N ALA A 537 1.90 3.03 -7.95
CA ALA A 537 0.77 3.85 -8.38
C ALA A 537 -0.37 3.03 -9.04
N PRO A 538 -1.57 3.61 -9.26
CA PRO A 538 -2.78 2.87 -9.60
C PRO A 538 -2.72 1.97 -10.85
N ALA A 539 -1.87 2.27 -11.83
CA ALA A 539 -1.73 1.50 -13.07
C ALA A 539 -0.54 0.52 -13.03
N SER A 540 0.08 0.32 -11.87
CA SER A 540 1.10 -0.72 -11.67
C SER A 540 0.50 -2.09 -11.35
N LYS A 541 1.08 -3.16 -11.91
CA LYS A 541 0.67 -4.55 -11.59
C LYS A 541 1.85 -5.50 -11.42
N HIS A 542 1.69 -6.50 -10.55
CA HIS A 542 2.72 -7.53 -10.31
C HIS A 542 4.08 -6.91 -9.97
N VAL A 543 4.11 -5.91 -9.10
CA VAL A 543 5.37 -5.26 -8.70
C VAL A 543 5.87 -5.87 -7.40
N THR A 544 7.17 -6.18 -7.33
CA THR A 544 7.84 -6.61 -6.09
C THR A 544 8.78 -5.53 -5.58
N VAL A 545 8.54 -5.06 -4.36
CA VAL A 545 9.51 -4.30 -3.57
C VAL A 545 10.10 -5.27 -2.55
N GLN A 546 11.42 -5.47 -2.58
CA GLN A 546 12.07 -6.37 -1.63
C GLN A 546 13.36 -5.80 -1.06
N ASP A 547 13.65 -6.16 0.19
CA ASP A 547 14.93 -5.89 0.82
C ASP A 547 15.32 -4.40 0.84
N CYS A 548 14.31 -3.51 0.82
CA CYS A 548 14.51 -2.07 0.81
C CYS A 548 14.49 -1.49 2.23
N GLU A 549 15.15 -0.36 2.42
CA GLU A 549 15.20 0.37 3.70
C GLU A 549 14.92 1.85 3.48
N ILE A 550 13.92 2.39 4.17
CA ILE A 550 13.47 3.78 4.02
C ILE A 550 13.54 4.45 5.38
N THR A 551 14.43 5.43 5.52
CA THR A 551 14.81 5.98 6.83
C THR A 551 14.97 7.49 6.76
N GLU A 552 14.81 8.14 7.92
CA GLU A 552 15.12 9.56 8.09
C GLU A 552 14.43 10.48 7.05
N PRO A 553 13.10 10.42 6.89
CA PRO A 553 12.39 11.30 5.98
C PRO A 553 12.46 12.75 6.44
N ILE A 554 12.55 13.68 5.48
CA ILE A 554 12.49 15.14 5.74
C ILE A 554 11.17 15.64 5.18
N SER A 555 10.33 16.18 6.05
CA SER A 555 8.99 16.71 5.74
C SER A 555 8.38 17.28 7.02
N THR A 556 7.26 17.98 6.94
CA THR A 556 6.39 18.17 8.10
C THR A 556 5.86 16.81 8.56
N ALA A 557 6.13 16.45 9.82
CA ALA A 557 6.03 15.05 10.25
C ALA A 557 4.59 14.53 10.42
N ARG A 558 3.64 15.43 10.67
CA ARG A 558 2.26 15.08 11.08
C ARG A 558 1.24 15.32 9.97
N ASP A 559 1.60 16.11 8.97
CA ASP A 559 0.67 16.56 7.93
C ASP A 559 0.33 15.42 6.96
N GLY A 560 -0.88 15.48 6.41
CA GLY A 560 -1.36 14.52 5.41
C GLY A 560 -0.47 14.48 4.16
N GLY A 561 -0.46 13.35 3.44
CA GLY A 561 0.24 13.23 2.16
C GLY A 561 1.75 13.00 2.23
N ARG A 562 2.37 13.06 3.42
CA ARG A 562 3.82 12.91 3.61
C ARG A 562 4.19 11.64 4.37
N ARG A 563 5.47 11.25 4.26
CA ARG A 563 6.07 10.12 4.98
C ARG A 563 5.31 8.81 4.77
N TYR A 564 4.95 8.55 3.52
CA TYR A 564 4.38 7.29 3.05
C TYR A 564 5.54 6.41 2.57
N MET A 565 5.94 5.42 3.36
CA MET A 565 7.19 4.68 3.10
C MET A 565 6.99 3.61 2.05
N TYR A 566 6.05 2.70 2.24
CA TYR A 566 5.67 1.69 1.27
C TYR A 566 4.18 1.84 0.96
N LEU A 567 3.89 2.54 -0.14
CA LEU A 567 2.53 2.81 -0.59
C LEU A 567 2.15 1.91 -1.77
N ILE A 568 1.04 1.18 -1.63
CA ILE A 568 0.42 0.43 -2.73
C ILE A 568 -0.92 1.07 -3.12
N LYS A 569 -1.05 1.43 -4.39
CA LYS A 569 -2.29 1.86 -5.05
C LYS A 569 -2.66 0.97 -6.25
N GLY A 570 -1.68 0.26 -6.80
CA GLY A 570 -1.84 -0.74 -7.87
C GLY A 570 -2.44 -2.06 -7.40
N GLN A 571 -2.33 -3.10 -8.24
CA GLN A 571 -2.86 -4.44 -7.98
C GLN A 571 -1.75 -5.49 -8.00
N MET A 572 -1.86 -6.55 -7.19
CA MET A 572 -0.88 -7.64 -7.14
C MET A 572 0.53 -7.15 -6.76
N GLY A 573 0.61 -6.13 -5.91
CA GLY A 573 1.85 -5.59 -5.35
C GLY A 573 2.34 -6.38 -4.13
N LEU A 574 3.62 -6.74 -4.13
CA LEU A 574 4.31 -7.45 -3.05
C LEU A 574 5.38 -6.58 -2.43
N VAL A 575 5.29 -6.30 -1.13
CA VAL A 575 6.36 -5.68 -0.34
C VAL A 575 6.87 -6.72 0.66
N LYS A 576 8.16 -7.09 0.58
CA LYS A 576 8.72 -8.13 1.45
C LYS A 576 10.09 -7.77 2.03
N ARG A 577 10.33 -8.14 3.30
CA ARG A 577 11.64 -7.96 3.96
C ARG A 577 12.12 -6.51 3.97
N CYS A 578 11.18 -5.59 4.13
CA CYS A 578 11.42 -4.16 4.07
C CYS A 578 11.49 -3.54 5.46
N PHE A 579 12.17 -2.39 5.57
CA PHE A 579 12.31 -1.65 6.81
C PHE A 579 11.97 -0.18 6.63
N ALA A 580 11.17 0.36 7.55
CA ALA A 580 10.84 1.79 7.62
C ALA A 580 11.17 2.37 9.00
N SER A 581 11.63 3.62 9.06
CA SER A 581 11.69 4.38 10.31
C SER A 581 11.10 5.78 10.17
N ASP A 582 10.57 6.29 11.29
CA ASP A 582 10.14 7.69 11.45
C ASP A 582 9.06 8.11 10.44
N ALA A 583 8.26 7.12 10.01
CA ALA A 583 7.15 7.30 9.10
C ALA A 583 6.00 8.07 9.72
N ARG A 584 5.14 8.66 8.88
CA ARG A 584 3.75 8.87 9.27
C ARG A 584 3.00 7.56 9.08
N HIS A 585 3.13 7.00 7.89
CA HIS A 585 2.54 5.72 7.50
C HIS A 585 3.62 4.84 6.84
N ASP A 586 3.92 3.68 7.44
CA ASP A 586 4.99 2.80 6.97
C ASP A 586 4.51 1.82 5.88
N PHE A 587 3.55 0.95 6.17
CA PHE A 587 3.01 -0.06 5.24
C PHE A 587 1.53 0.23 4.98
N ILE A 588 1.23 0.88 3.86
CA ILE A 588 -0.12 1.38 3.59
C ILE A 588 -0.61 1.12 2.18
N THR A 589 -1.93 0.98 2.06
CA THR A 589 -2.63 1.08 0.79
C THR A 589 -3.33 2.45 0.68
N GLY A 590 -3.43 2.99 -0.54
CA GLY A 590 -4.17 4.22 -0.78
C GLY A 590 -5.67 4.01 -0.97
N ALA A 591 -6.39 5.10 -1.28
CA ALA A 591 -7.81 5.08 -1.57
C ALA A 591 -8.13 4.10 -2.69
N LYS A 592 -9.21 3.33 -2.52
CA LYS A 592 -9.79 2.46 -3.56
C LYS A 592 -8.80 1.42 -4.11
N THR A 593 -7.76 1.10 -3.33
CA THR A 593 -6.71 0.18 -3.76
C THR A 593 -7.27 -1.23 -3.89
N ARG A 594 -7.11 -1.81 -5.08
CA ARG A 594 -7.64 -3.11 -5.47
C ARG A 594 -6.59 -4.20 -5.23
N GLY A 595 -6.99 -5.22 -4.49
CA GLY A 595 -6.16 -6.39 -4.23
C GLY A 595 -6.25 -7.50 -5.30
N PRO A 596 -5.59 -8.65 -5.06
CA PRO A 596 -4.83 -8.94 -3.84
C PRO A 596 -3.52 -8.14 -3.77
N ASN A 597 -3.13 -7.69 -2.58
CA ASN A 597 -1.82 -7.07 -2.30
C ASN A 597 -1.23 -7.67 -1.02
N VAL A 598 0.10 -7.66 -0.89
CA VAL A 598 0.79 -8.32 0.24
C VAL A 598 1.91 -7.44 0.79
N PHE A 599 1.89 -7.24 2.11
CA PHE A 599 3.05 -6.85 2.90
C PHE A 599 3.47 -8.06 3.73
N VAL A 600 4.72 -8.52 3.60
CA VAL A 600 5.21 -9.72 4.31
C VAL A 600 6.59 -9.54 4.94
N ASP A 601 6.78 -10.08 6.14
CA ASP A 601 8.06 -10.16 6.86
C ASP A 601 8.79 -8.79 6.94
N SER A 602 8.09 -7.72 7.31
CA SER A 602 8.60 -6.34 7.26
C SER A 602 8.41 -5.58 8.58
N THR A 603 9.23 -4.56 8.82
CA THR A 603 9.29 -3.85 10.11
C THR A 603 9.26 -2.34 9.92
N GLY A 604 8.36 -1.68 10.63
CA GLY A 604 8.28 -0.23 10.76
C GLY A 604 8.47 0.16 12.21
N ILE A 605 9.32 1.16 12.48
CA ILE A 605 9.58 1.64 13.83
C ILE A 605 9.39 3.15 13.93
N ARG A 606 8.97 3.60 15.12
CA ARG A 606 8.78 5.04 15.41
C ARG A 606 7.83 5.75 14.41
N ALA A 607 6.93 5.01 13.77
CA ALA A 607 5.89 5.62 12.96
C ALA A 607 4.97 6.46 13.87
N ASN A 608 4.63 7.68 13.45
CA ASN A 608 3.80 8.57 14.25
C ASN A 608 2.29 8.45 13.96
N ASN A 609 1.91 7.60 13.01
CA ASN A 609 0.54 7.23 12.69
C ASN A 609 0.45 5.74 12.27
N ASP A 610 -0.72 5.28 11.84
CA ASP A 610 -1.01 3.86 11.63
C ASP A 610 -0.58 3.28 10.28
N ALA A 611 -0.01 2.08 10.30
CA ALA A 611 -0.01 1.16 9.18
C ALA A 611 -1.44 0.69 8.85
N GLY A 612 -1.63 0.10 7.68
CA GLY A 612 -2.93 -0.39 7.23
C GLY A 612 -3.49 0.39 6.05
N PRO A 613 -4.74 0.14 5.64
CA PRO A 613 -5.39 0.95 4.63
C PRO A 613 -5.53 2.41 5.08
N HIS A 614 -5.01 3.33 4.28
CA HIS A 614 -4.94 4.74 4.62
C HIS A 614 -6.31 5.43 4.61
N ASN A 615 -7.09 5.21 3.54
CA ASN A 615 -8.39 5.84 3.35
C ASN A 615 -9.27 5.07 2.34
N ARG A 616 -10.59 5.28 2.41
CA ARG A 616 -11.60 5.01 1.37
C ARG A 616 -11.50 3.65 0.64
N TRP A 617 -11.96 2.60 1.31
CA TRP A 617 -12.31 1.28 0.74
C TRP A 617 -11.20 0.57 -0.07
N SER A 618 -10.07 0.27 0.56
CA SER A 618 -9.10 -0.70 0.03
C SER A 618 -9.60 -2.13 0.21
N MET A 619 -9.32 -3.04 -0.73
CA MET A 619 -9.83 -4.41 -0.70
C MET A 619 -8.70 -5.43 -0.80
N GLY A 620 -8.77 -6.52 -0.03
CA GLY A 620 -7.92 -7.68 -0.25
C GLY A 620 -6.43 -7.47 -0.04
N THR A 621 -6.03 -6.96 1.13
CA THR A 621 -4.61 -6.83 1.49
C THR A 621 -4.25 -7.79 2.61
N LEU A 622 -3.19 -8.57 2.41
CA LEU A 622 -2.59 -9.40 3.43
C LEU A 622 -1.41 -8.64 4.07
N TYR A 623 -1.49 -8.45 5.39
CA TYR A 623 -0.36 -8.08 6.23
C TYR A 623 0.08 -9.35 6.95
N ASP A 624 1.29 -9.82 6.67
CA ASP A 624 1.80 -11.12 7.13
C ASP A 624 3.16 -10.94 7.82
N ASN A 625 3.26 -11.22 9.11
CA ASN A 625 4.46 -10.94 9.90
C ASN A 625 4.92 -9.47 9.78
N ILE A 626 3.98 -8.53 9.85
CA ILE A 626 4.28 -7.11 9.90
C ILE A 626 4.41 -6.68 11.35
N HIS A 627 5.53 -6.03 11.66
CA HIS A 627 5.66 -5.23 12.87
C HIS A 627 5.57 -3.75 12.49
N SER A 628 4.71 -3.01 13.18
CA SER A 628 4.64 -1.55 13.09
C SER A 628 4.40 -0.96 14.47
N ARG A 629 4.60 0.33 14.66
CA ARG A 629 4.17 0.99 15.89
C ARG A 629 2.66 0.82 16.10
N ASN A 630 1.86 1.03 15.06
CA ASN A 630 0.41 0.97 15.09
C ASN A 630 -0.10 0.41 13.76
N LEU A 631 -1.11 -0.47 13.77
CA LEU A 631 -1.71 -1.06 12.56
C LEU A 631 -3.24 -1.08 12.71
N ASN A 632 -3.99 -0.43 11.82
CA ASN A 632 -5.45 -0.42 11.93
C ASN A 632 -6.13 -0.80 10.61
N VAL A 633 -7.25 -1.52 10.72
CA VAL A 633 -8.22 -1.70 9.64
C VAL A 633 -9.58 -1.35 10.23
N ARG A 634 -10.07 -0.14 10.00
CA ARG A 634 -11.22 0.39 10.74
C ARG A 634 -12.08 1.34 9.94
N ASN A 635 -13.24 1.66 10.51
CA ASN A 635 -13.97 2.87 10.14
C ASN A 635 -13.27 4.08 10.75
N ARG A 636 -12.86 5.03 9.92
CA ARG A 636 -12.24 6.30 10.34
C ARG A 636 -13.23 7.46 10.33
N GLY A 637 -14.49 7.20 9.96
CA GLY A 637 -15.56 8.19 9.95
C GLY A 637 -15.17 9.47 9.20
N TRP A 638 -15.35 10.60 9.88
CA TRP A 638 -15.06 11.93 9.34
C TRP A 638 -13.58 12.33 9.40
N ILE A 639 -12.66 11.50 9.95
CA ILE A 639 -11.23 11.84 10.03
C ILE A 639 -10.67 12.15 8.64
N GLY A 640 -9.82 13.18 8.55
CA GLY A 640 -9.34 13.72 7.28
C GLY A 640 -10.49 14.36 6.51
N ALA A 641 -10.55 14.15 5.20
CA ALA A 641 -11.61 14.67 4.34
C ALA A 641 -12.76 13.65 4.11
N GLY A 642 -13.17 12.91 5.15
CA GLY A 642 -14.15 11.83 5.02
C GLY A 642 -13.54 10.50 4.56
N GLN A 643 -12.65 9.94 5.40
CA GLN A 643 -11.95 8.70 5.09
C GLN A 643 -12.83 7.44 5.19
N GLY A 644 -13.84 7.43 6.07
CA GLY A 644 -14.83 6.36 6.19
C GLY A 644 -14.24 4.96 6.44
N TRP A 645 -14.91 3.93 5.90
CA TRP A 645 -14.40 2.56 5.91
C TRP A 645 -13.11 2.46 5.10
N CYS A 646 -11.99 2.12 5.75
CA CYS A 646 -10.70 2.13 5.07
C CYS A 646 -10.37 0.83 4.36
N GLY A 647 -10.81 -0.32 4.89
CA GLY A 647 -10.46 -1.61 4.32
C GLY A 647 -11.52 -2.70 4.49
N VAL A 648 -11.59 -3.60 3.52
CA VAL A 648 -12.47 -4.79 3.51
C VAL A 648 -11.70 -6.01 3.01
N ASN A 649 -12.05 -7.20 3.49
CA ASN A 649 -11.44 -8.47 3.10
C ASN A 649 -9.92 -8.50 3.27
N HIS A 650 -9.43 -7.74 4.26
CA HIS A 650 -8.03 -7.73 4.67
C HIS A 650 -7.75 -8.87 5.65
N VAL A 651 -6.52 -9.36 5.62
CA VAL A 651 -6.03 -10.40 6.51
C VAL A 651 -4.81 -9.90 7.25
N ILE A 652 -4.89 -9.91 8.57
CA ILE A 652 -3.80 -9.55 9.48
C ILE A 652 -3.30 -10.85 10.09
N TYR A 653 -2.15 -11.33 9.63
CA TYR A 653 -1.62 -12.65 9.96
C TYR A 653 -0.30 -12.50 10.72
N ARG A 654 -0.26 -12.92 11.98
CA ARG A 654 0.94 -12.87 12.84
C ARG A 654 1.61 -11.48 12.91
N CYS A 655 0.82 -10.42 12.79
CA CYS A 655 1.34 -9.06 12.94
C CYS A 655 1.48 -8.67 14.41
N SER A 656 2.34 -7.68 14.67
CA SER A 656 2.54 -7.14 16.03
C SER A 656 2.61 -5.62 16.05
N THR A 657 2.24 -5.02 17.19
CA THR A 657 2.33 -3.57 17.38
C THR A 657 2.84 -3.12 18.73
N ASP A 658 3.50 -1.96 18.76
CA ASP A 658 3.98 -1.32 19.99
C ASP A 658 2.84 -0.71 20.82
N VAL A 659 1.78 -0.27 20.13
CA VAL A 659 0.67 0.45 20.74
C VAL A 659 -0.68 -0.14 20.32
N LYS A 660 -1.76 0.32 20.97
CA LYS A 660 -3.12 -0.18 20.70
C LYS A 660 -3.53 -0.08 19.23
N SER A 661 -4.19 -1.12 18.73
CA SER A 661 -4.65 -1.25 17.34
C SER A 661 -6.10 -1.71 17.25
N ARG A 662 -6.78 -1.29 16.18
CA ARG A 662 -8.22 -1.48 15.97
C ARG A 662 -8.50 -2.15 14.64
N PHE A 663 -9.29 -3.23 14.70
CA PHE A 663 -9.69 -4.03 13.54
C PHE A 663 -11.20 -4.21 13.53
N GLN A 664 -11.85 -3.71 12.49
CA GLN A 664 -13.30 -3.77 12.28
C GLN A 664 -13.60 -4.29 10.89
N SER A 665 -14.76 -4.91 10.70
CA SER A 665 -15.28 -5.32 9.40
C SER A 665 -16.41 -4.39 8.96
N PRO A 666 -16.41 -3.90 7.71
CA PRO A 666 -17.53 -3.14 7.19
C PRO A 666 -18.75 -4.04 6.95
N PRO A 667 -19.96 -3.44 6.83
CA PRO A 667 -21.12 -4.15 6.31
C PRO A 667 -20.83 -4.82 4.95
N GLY A 668 -21.29 -6.07 4.79
CA GLY A 668 -21.13 -6.84 3.54
C GLY A 668 -19.82 -7.64 3.40
N GLY A 669 -18.74 -7.24 4.08
CA GLY A 669 -17.45 -7.92 4.02
C GLY A 669 -16.87 -8.27 5.39
N SER A 670 -15.72 -8.94 5.39
CA SER A 670 -15.08 -9.42 6.62
C SER A 670 -13.60 -9.10 6.61
N ASN A 671 -13.06 -8.62 7.73
CA ASN A 671 -11.62 -8.55 7.93
C ASN A 671 -11.23 -9.67 8.92
N TRP A 672 -10.08 -10.32 8.70
CA TRP A 672 -9.61 -11.43 9.53
C TRP A 672 -8.32 -11.04 10.25
N VAL A 673 -8.25 -11.35 11.55
CA VAL A 673 -7.09 -11.13 12.39
C VAL A 673 -6.71 -12.46 13.02
N ILE A 674 -5.51 -12.95 12.69
CA ILE A 674 -5.06 -14.30 13.01
C ILE A 674 -3.71 -14.22 13.70
N GLY A 675 -3.67 -14.56 14.99
CA GLY A 675 -2.42 -14.56 15.77
C GLY A 675 -1.77 -13.20 15.96
N PHE A 676 -2.55 -12.13 16.13
CA PHE A 676 -2.05 -10.77 16.36
C PHE A 676 -1.44 -10.61 17.77
N GLU A 677 -0.27 -9.96 17.85
CA GLU A 677 0.40 -9.64 19.11
C GLU A 677 0.39 -8.13 19.38
N GLY A 678 -0.46 -7.69 20.28
CA GLY A 678 -0.57 -6.28 20.66
C GLY A 678 -1.84 -6.01 21.45
N ALA A 679 -1.94 -4.81 22.02
CA ALA A 679 -3.16 -4.40 22.69
C ALA A 679 -4.23 -4.00 21.68
N LEU A 680 -5.49 -4.37 21.92
CA LEU A 680 -6.62 -3.92 21.11
C LEU A 680 -7.18 -2.59 21.65
N GLY A 681 -7.64 -1.74 20.73
CA GLY A 681 -8.40 -0.53 21.05
C GLY A 681 -8.04 0.67 20.16
N ASP A 682 -8.89 1.69 20.21
CA ASP A 682 -8.65 2.94 19.48
C ASP A 682 -7.65 3.85 20.20
N GLN A 683 -6.90 4.64 19.42
CA GLN A 683 -5.93 5.62 19.92
C GLN A 683 -6.44 7.05 19.87
N MET A 684 -7.41 7.34 19.00
CA MET A 684 -7.92 8.68 18.73
C MET A 684 -9.43 8.74 18.98
N PHE A 685 -10.21 8.19 18.03
CA PHE A 685 -11.67 8.25 18.04
C PHE A 685 -12.20 6.90 17.59
N GLU A 686 -13.06 6.31 18.42
CA GLU A 686 -13.73 5.07 18.07
C GLU A 686 -15.03 5.38 17.32
N PHE A 687 -15.14 4.85 16.10
CA PHE A 687 -16.36 4.88 15.31
C PHE A 687 -17.07 3.53 15.36
N GLU A 688 -18.39 3.55 15.24
CA GLU A 688 -19.19 2.33 15.21
C GLU A 688 -18.80 1.43 14.04
N GLY A 689 -18.69 0.14 14.34
CA GLY A 689 -18.30 -0.90 13.40
C GLY A 689 -18.23 -2.25 14.10
N ARG A 690 -18.59 -3.31 13.37
CA ARG A 690 -18.43 -4.69 13.84
C ARG A 690 -16.95 -5.01 13.97
N ASP A 691 -16.53 -5.70 15.03
CA ASP A 691 -15.15 -6.15 15.14
C ASP A 691 -14.75 -7.12 14.01
N ALA A 692 -13.47 -7.15 13.67
CA ALA A 692 -12.92 -8.14 12.76
C ALA A 692 -13.04 -9.57 13.34
N THR A 693 -13.04 -10.57 12.46
CA THR A 693 -13.02 -11.97 12.87
C THR A 693 -11.65 -12.27 13.49
N MET A 694 -11.65 -12.53 14.81
CA MET A 694 -10.44 -12.85 15.58
C MET A 694 -10.25 -14.37 15.64
N ILE A 695 -9.05 -14.85 15.30
CA ILE A 695 -8.68 -16.27 15.32
C ILE A 695 -7.34 -16.41 16.05
N ASP A 696 -7.33 -17.24 17.09
CA ASP A 696 -6.09 -17.57 17.78
C ASP A 696 -5.20 -18.47 16.92
N ILE A 697 -3.89 -18.36 17.12
CA ILE A 697 -2.93 -19.18 16.40
C ILE A 697 -2.57 -20.44 17.18
N ASP A 698 -2.37 -21.54 16.45
CA ASP A 698 -1.87 -22.79 17.00
C ASP A 698 -0.62 -23.29 16.24
N SER A 699 -0.02 -24.37 16.74
CA SER A 699 1.20 -24.95 16.18
C SER A 699 1.03 -25.59 14.80
N SER A 700 -0.20 -25.81 14.34
CA SER A 700 -0.52 -26.36 13.00
C SER A 700 -0.58 -25.28 11.92
N MET A 701 -0.57 -24.00 12.30
CA MET A 701 -0.60 -22.90 11.35
C MET A 701 0.82 -22.50 10.88
N PRO A 702 1.02 -22.19 9.60
CA PRO A 702 2.33 -21.84 9.06
C PRO A 702 2.85 -20.53 9.65
N ARG A 703 4.17 -20.30 9.54
CA ARG A 703 4.76 -19.02 9.96
C ARG A 703 4.33 -17.82 9.10
N SER A 704 3.81 -18.07 7.91
CA SER A 704 3.30 -17.06 6.99
C SER A 704 2.25 -17.68 6.09
N LEU A 705 1.15 -16.95 5.92
CA LEU A 705 0.06 -17.35 5.04
C LEU A 705 0.45 -17.19 3.57
N TYR A 706 1.08 -16.08 3.19
CA TYR A 706 1.51 -15.83 1.80
C TYR A 706 2.45 -16.92 1.31
N TRP A 707 3.50 -17.23 2.08
CA TRP A 707 4.47 -18.26 1.70
C TRP A 707 3.83 -19.64 1.63
N ALA A 708 2.94 -19.97 2.58
CA ALA A 708 2.25 -21.25 2.56
C ALA A 708 1.34 -21.40 1.33
N GLN A 709 0.62 -20.34 0.96
CA GLN A 709 -0.24 -20.30 -0.23
C GLN A 709 0.59 -20.41 -1.51
N LEU A 710 1.73 -19.73 -1.58
CA LEU A 710 2.66 -19.81 -2.71
C LEU A 710 3.19 -21.24 -2.91
N VAL A 711 3.67 -21.88 -1.86
CA VAL A 711 4.14 -23.27 -1.93
C VAL A 711 3.00 -24.20 -2.34
N LYS A 712 1.78 -24.00 -1.79
CA LYS A 712 0.59 -24.79 -2.17
C LYS A 712 0.28 -24.66 -3.66
N ARG A 713 0.23 -23.42 -4.19
CA ARG A 713 -0.03 -23.15 -5.62
C ARG A 713 0.98 -23.83 -6.54
N LEU A 714 2.24 -23.89 -6.11
CA LEU A 714 3.33 -24.51 -6.87
C LEU A 714 3.39 -26.04 -6.74
N GLY A 715 2.54 -26.66 -5.90
CA GLY A 715 2.41 -28.12 -5.78
C GLY A 715 2.48 -28.66 -4.33
N GLY A 716 2.79 -27.83 -3.34
CA GLY A 716 2.61 -28.17 -1.92
C GLY A 716 3.58 -29.20 -1.34
N THR A 717 4.82 -29.29 -1.84
CA THR A 717 5.83 -30.25 -1.34
C THR A 717 6.97 -29.56 -0.59
N GLU A 718 7.69 -30.31 0.24
CA GLU A 718 8.91 -29.82 0.92
C GLU A 718 9.98 -29.33 -0.06
N ALA A 719 10.16 -30.03 -1.19
CA ALA A 719 11.11 -29.63 -2.22
C ALA A 719 10.75 -28.24 -2.79
N ILE A 720 9.46 -28.00 -3.04
CA ILE A 720 8.97 -26.70 -3.48
C ILE A 720 9.16 -25.64 -2.39
N ALA A 721 8.93 -25.97 -1.12
CA ALA A 721 9.15 -25.04 -0.02
C ALA A 721 10.63 -24.60 0.07
N VAL A 722 11.57 -25.52 -0.11
CA VAL A 722 13.01 -25.24 -0.16
C VAL A 722 13.37 -24.39 -1.38
N ASP A 723 12.81 -24.69 -2.56
CA ASP A 723 13.04 -23.92 -3.78
C ASP A 723 12.51 -22.47 -3.65
N VAL A 724 11.27 -22.30 -3.16
CA VAL A 724 10.65 -21.00 -2.89
C VAL A 724 11.50 -20.20 -1.89
N GLU A 725 11.90 -20.79 -0.77
CA GLU A 725 12.79 -20.14 0.20
C GLU A 725 14.14 -19.74 -0.45
N GLY A 726 14.67 -20.59 -1.32
CA GLY A 726 15.94 -20.41 -2.02
C GLY A 726 15.96 -19.32 -3.08
N TRP A 727 14.81 -18.95 -3.65
CA TRP A 727 14.71 -17.95 -4.74
C TRP A 727 13.97 -16.68 -4.35
N VAL A 728 12.88 -16.80 -3.58
CA VAL A 728 12.00 -15.68 -3.23
C VAL A 728 11.98 -15.36 -1.72
N GLY A 729 12.43 -16.29 -0.86
CA GLY A 729 12.55 -16.15 0.59
C GLY A 729 13.86 -15.50 1.09
N VAL A 730 14.22 -15.76 2.35
CA VAL A 730 15.41 -15.19 3.02
C VAL A 730 16.70 -15.75 2.43
N ALA A 731 16.74 -17.05 2.15
CA ALA A 731 17.89 -17.64 1.47
C ALA A 731 18.09 -17.04 0.05
N GLY A 732 17.00 -16.69 -0.63
CA GLY A 732 17.01 -15.95 -1.90
C GLY A 732 17.64 -14.56 -1.80
N LYS A 733 17.37 -13.81 -0.72
CA LYS A 733 17.98 -12.50 -0.44
C LYS A 733 19.51 -12.56 -0.53
N ASN A 734 20.12 -13.52 0.17
CA ASN A 734 21.58 -13.65 0.20
C ASN A 734 22.20 -13.96 -1.17
N LYS A 735 21.39 -14.41 -2.12
CA LYS A 735 21.83 -14.74 -3.48
C LYS A 735 21.58 -13.59 -4.46
N TYR A 736 20.82 -12.55 -4.10
CA TYR A 736 20.26 -11.56 -5.03
C TYR A 736 20.76 -10.13 -4.79
N PRO A 737 21.37 -9.52 -5.81
CA PRO A 737 22.56 -9.96 -6.53
C PRO A 737 23.82 -9.84 -5.63
N PRO A 738 24.87 -10.65 -5.80
CA PRO A 738 26.10 -10.48 -5.04
C PRO A 738 26.70 -9.07 -5.27
N LYS A 739 27.20 -8.43 -4.20
CA LYS A 739 28.07 -7.26 -4.32
C LYS A 739 29.21 -7.59 -5.30
N GLY A 740 29.28 -6.90 -6.43
CA GLY A 740 30.35 -7.06 -7.43
C GLY A 740 30.17 -8.17 -8.48
N SER A 741 29.00 -8.81 -8.63
CA SER A 741 28.81 -9.79 -9.72
C SER A 741 28.64 -9.11 -11.08
N VAL A 742 29.76 -8.80 -11.73
CA VAL A 742 29.78 -8.42 -13.15
C VAL A 742 29.74 -9.71 -13.98
N THR A 743 28.55 -10.21 -14.31
CA THR A 743 28.44 -11.13 -15.45
C THR A 743 28.54 -10.29 -16.74
N THR A 744 29.76 -9.99 -17.15
CA THR A 744 30.04 -9.57 -18.53
C THR A 744 29.86 -10.79 -19.42
N THR A 745 28.88 -10.76 -20.32
CA THR A 745 28.91 -11.67 -21.47
C THR A 745 30.01 -11.18 -22.40
N SER A 746 31.08 -11.99 -22.56
CA SER A 746 32.13 -11.82 -23.57
C SER A 746 31.56 -11.79 -24.98
#